data_AF-A0A940ZUR7-F1
#
_entry.id   AF-A0A940ZUR7-F1
#
_cell.length_a   1.000
_cell.length_b   1.000
_cell.length_c   1.000
_cell.angle_alpha   90.00
_cell.angle_beta   90.00
_cell.angle_gamma   90.00
#
_symmetry.space_group_name_H-M   'P 1'
#
loop_
_entity.id
_entity.type
_entity.pdbx_description
1 polymer ?
#
loop_
_entity_poly.entity_id
_entity_poly.type
_entity_poly.pdbx_seq_one_letter_code
_entity_poly.pdbx_strand_id
1 'polypeptide(L)'
;MTRNDMANSVPEDMKYLRLLSKQYPTVASACTEIINLQAILNLPKGTEHFLSDIHGEDESFHHVLRNGSGVIKSKIQDLFGKTMSEKERKGLATLIYYPEQKLELIAKAGDNSWDWYKITLYRLVEICRYTSSKYTRSKVRKALPKDFAYIIEELLHEKAELLDKEKYYNEIISTIIRIGRANEFIIALSKLIQRMVIDHLHIIGDIFDRGPGADRVMDTLITYHSVDIQWGNHDILWMGAAAGEEACIATVLRNSLRYVNLSTIEDSYGINLLPLATFAMKYYQEDTCECFRPVTEKEKPIAENELPLLSQMHKAISIIQLKLEGQLIKRREDFGLRERLVLEKIDYVMGEICLEGKIYPLKDTLFPTIDPKSPYELSSQETELIDKLRTSFLGSEKLQKHISFLYSNGSMYLKNNSNLLYHGCIPLNEDGSFKKIRILDSGEEYEGKSYLDRLELLAREAYFNHSDWEAKRYAMDVMWYLWCGPDSPLFGKEKMATFEAYFIEDQTTHIEKKNYYYDVKNDEEFCNRIFEEFGMDPKTSHIINGHVPVRLKKGESPIKANGKLLVIDGGMSRAYQAHTGIAGYTLIFNSYGLLLVSHEPFESTQKAIEEESDILSTRIVLEKEAVRMRVGDTDIGRELRTQIKDLEELLASYRKGLIKEKV
;
A
#
# COMPACT_ATOMS: atom_id res chain seq x y z
N MET A 1 -50.40 -29.05 -8.50
CA MET A 1 -50.17 -28.99 -7.04
C MET A 1 -51.11 -27.95 -6.46
N THR A 2 -51.88 -28.35 -5.45
CA THR A 2 -52.97 -27.59 -4.83
C THR A 2 -52.47 -26.45 -3.95
N ARG A 3 -53.36 -25.49 -3.67
CA ARG A 3 -53.26 -24.26 -2.87
C ARG A 3 -52.71 -24.39 -1.42
N ASN A 4 -52.15 -25.54 -1.04
CA ASN A 4 -51.75 -25.87 0.32
C ASN A 4 -50.25 -26.20 0.50
N ASP A 5 -49.44 -26.11 -0.56
CA ASP A 5 -47.99 -26.34 -0.48
C ASP A 5 -47.17 -25.03 -0.32
N MET A 6 -47.82 -23.86 -0.23
CA MET A 6 -47.16 -22.55 -0.06
C MET A 6 -47.06 -22.06 1.40
N ALA A 7 -47.37 -22.91 2.38
CA ALA A 7 -47.50 -22.47 3.78
C ALA A 7 -46.27 -22.73 4.67
N ASN A 8 -45.21 -23.39 4.19
CA ASN A 8 -44.06 -23.78 5.03
C ASN A 8 -42.68 -23.41 4.47
N SER A 9 -42.56 -22.23 3.87
CA SER A 9 -41.29 -21.50 3.81
C SER A 9 -41.61 -20.01 3.95
N VAL A 10 -41.42 -19.43 5.14
CA VAL A 10 -41.20 -17.98 5.20
C VAL A 10 -39.87 -17.79 4.45
N PRO A 11 -39.86 -17.28 3.21
CA PRO A 11 -38.64 -17.26 2.42
C PRO A 11 -37.64 -16.36 3.14
N GLU A 12 -36.34 -16.69 3.13
CA GLU A 12 -35.29 -15.83 3.68
C GLU A 12 -35.42 -14.37 3.21
N ASP A 13 -35.95 -14.17 1.99
CA ASP A 13 -36.32 -12.88 1.41
C ASP A 13 -37.25 -12.04 2.31
N MET A 14 -38.26 -12.61 2.97
CA MET A 14 -39.18 -11.83 3.81
C MET A 14 -38.53 -11.34 5.11
N LYS A 15 -37.55 -12.07 5.66
CA LYS A 15 -36.80 -11.61 6.83
C LYS A 15 -35.87 -10.46 6.44
N TYR A 16 -35.20 -10.59 5.30
CA TYR A 16 -34.35 -9.55 4.73
C TYR A 16 -35.15 -8.28 4.40
N LEU A 17 -36.25 -8.40 3.65
CA LEU A 17 -37.12 -7.26 3.32
C LEU A 17 -37.72 -6.58 4.56
N ARG A 18 -38.01 -7.32 5.64
CA ARG A 18 -38.41 -6.74 6.93
C ARG A 18 -37.27 -5.94 7.59
N LEU A 19 -36.02 -6.34 7.43
CA LEU A 19 -34.87 -5.55 7.89
C LEU A 19 -34.71 -4.30 7.03
N LEU A 20 -34.78 -4.44 5.70
CA LEU A 20 -34.70 -3.33 4.76
C LEU A 20 -35.81 -2.28 4.99
N SER A 21 -37.02 -2.73 5.35
CA SER A 21 -38.14 -1.85 5.75
C SER A 21 -37.87 -1.01 6.99
N LYS A 22 -36.85 -1.32 7.81
CA LYS A 22 -36.46 -0.45 8.92
C LYS A 22 -35.72 0.80 8.43
N GLN A 23 -34.97 0.67 7.34
CA GLN A 23 -34.21 1.78 6.76
C GLN A 23 -35.05 2.57 5.76
N TYR A 24 -35.93 1.88 5.01
CA TYR A 24 -36.86 2.47 4.05
C TYR A 24 -38.30 2.18 4.49
N PRO A 25 -38.82 2.89 5.50
CA PRO A 25 -40.06 2.54 6.19
C PRO A 25 -41.33 2.85 5.41
N THR A 26 -41.22 3.60 4.32
CA THR A 26 -42.34 3.98 3.45
C THR A 26 -42.05 3.69 1.99
N VAL A 27 -43.11 3.53 1.19
CA VAL A 27 -43.05 3.46 -0.28
C VAL A 27 -42.27 4.64 -0.83
N ALA A 28 -42.51 5.85 -0.32
CA ALA A 28 -41.81 7.06 -0.76
C ALA A 28 -40.30 7.00 -0.49
N SER A 29 -39.88 6.52 0.68
CA SER A 29 -38.46 6.38 1.01
C SER A 29 -37.74 5.36 0.12
N ALA A 30 -38.38 4.21 -0.15
CA ALA A 30 -37.82 3.20 -1.04
C ALA A 30 -37.74 3.70 -2.50
N CYS A 31 -38.79 4.34 -3.00
CA CYS A 31 -38.79 4.94 -4.34
C CYS A 31 -37.70 6.02 -4.50
N THR A 32 -37.53 6.89 -3.49
CA THR A 32 -36.51 7.94 -3.52
C THR A 32 -35.12 7.35 -3.65
N GLU A 33 -34.83 6.28 -2.91
CA GLU A 33 -33.53 5.63 -2.98
C GLU A 33 -33.32 4.91 -4.31
N ILE A 34 -34.31 4.20 -4.84
CA ILE A 34 -34.22 3.59 -6.18
C ILE A 34 -33.85 4.65 -7.22
N ILE A 35 -34.51 5.81 -7.22
CA ILE A 35 -34.22 6.92 -8.15
C ILE A 35 -32.78 7.40 -7.97
N ASN A 36 -32.34 7.57 -6.72
CA ASN A 36 -30.98 8.02 -6.39
C ASN A 36 -29.92 7.03 -6.90
N LEU A 37 -30.05 5.74 -6.59
CA LEU A 37 -29.13 4.70 -7.04
C LEU A 37 -29.11 4.57 -8.57
N GLN A 38 -30.28 4.64 -9.22
CA GLN A 38 -30.38 4.61 -10.68
C GLN A 38 -29.66 5.80 -11.33
N ALA A 39 -29.71 6.99 -10.72
CA ALA A 39 -28.96 8.15 -11.18
C ALA A 39 -27.45 7.97 -11.00
N ILE A 40 -27.01 7.41 -9.87
CA ILE A 40 -25.59 7.15 -9.58
C ILE A 40 -24.97 6.22 -10.62
N LEU A 41 -25.67 5.16 -11.03
CA LEU A 41 -25.19 4.22 -12.05
C LEU A 41 -24.81 4.89 -13.38
N ASN A 42 -25.37 6.07 -13.67
CA ASN A 42 -25.12 6.81 -14.90
C ASN A 42 -23.97 7.83 -14.81
N LEU A 43 -23.42 8.06 -13.61
CA LEU A 43 -22.25 8.91 -13.44
C LEU A 43 -21.00 8.25 -14.03
N PRO A 44 -20.01 9.02 -14.49
CA PRO A 44 -18.72 8.47 -14.89
C PRO A 44 -18.05 7.74 -13.74
N LYS A 45 -17.34 6.65 -14.05
CA LYS A 45 -16.48 5.94 -13.11
C LYS A 45 -15.46 6.89 -12.46
N GLY A 46 -15.21 6.71 -11.15
CA GLY A 46 -14.17 7.39 -10.38
C GLY A 46 -12.75 7.09 -10.89
N THR A 47 -11.78 7.89 -10.46
CA THR A 47 -10.36 7.60 -10.75
C THR A 47 -9.79 6.71 -9.65
N GLU A 48 -9.32 5.52 -9.99
CA GLU A 48 -8.50 4.68 -9.10
C GLU A 48 -7.02 4.94 -9.35
N HIS A 49 -6.23 4.96 -8.27
CA HIS A 49 -4.77 5.09 -8.29
C HIS A 49 -4.14 3.86 -7.66
N PHE A 50 -3.15 3.27 -8.30
CA PHE A 50 -2.44 2.09 -7.79
C PHE A 50 -0.97 2.44 -7.55
N LEU A 51 -0.51 2.24 -6.32
CA LEU A 51 0.87 2.45 -5.88
C LEU A 51 1.39 1.18 -5.22
N SER A 52 2.70 0.97 -5.23
CA SER A 52 3.39 -0.19 -4.62
C SER A 52 4.73 0.29 -4.06
N ASP A 53 5.41 -0.52 -3.24
CA ASP A 53 6.81 -0.36 -2.81
C ASP A 53 7.15 1.06 -2.30
N ILE A 54 6.31 1.58 -1.39
CA ILE A 54 6.49 2.93 -0.80
C ILE A 54 7.75 2.97 0.06
N HIS A 55 8.00 1.91 0.84
CA HIS A 55 9.19 1.77 1.69
C HIS A 55 9.49 3.00 2.55
N GLY A 56 8.48 3.54 3.22
CA GLY A 56 8.63 4.69 4.12
C GLY A 56 9.11 5.99 3.45
N GLU A 57 9.09 6.11 2.13
CA GLU A 57 9.45 7.32 1.39
C GLU A 57 8.28 8.32 1.37
N ASP A 58 7.99 8.90 2.53
CA ASP A 58 6.78 9.69 2.79
C ASP A 58 6.68 10.96 1.94
N GLU A 59 7.78 11.65 1.68
CA GLU A 59 7.77 12.86 0.84
C GLU A 59 7.33 12.54 -0.59
N SER A 60 7.91 11.51 -1.20
CA SER A 60 7.57 11.04 -2.55
C SER A 60 6.12 10.57 -2.59
N PHE A 61 5.69 9.79 -1.59
CA PHE A 61 4.32 9.33 -1.46
C PHE A 61 3.32 10.50 -1.39
N HIS A 62 3.56 11.48 -0.51
CA HIS A 62 2.70 12.66 -0.37
C HIS A 62 2.69 13.51 -1.64
N HIS A 63 3.82 13.66 -2.33
CA HIS A 63 3.86 14.37 -3.60
C HIS A 63 2.97 13.70 -4.66
N VAL A 64 3.05 12.37 -4.79
CA VAL A 64 2.22 11.60 -5.72
C VAL A 64 0.72 11.74 -5.42
N LEU A 65 0.33 11.76 -4.15
CA LEU A 65 -1.06 12.03 -3.76
C LEU A 65 -1.49 13.47 -4.07
N ARG A 66 -0.61 14.45 -3.83
CA ARG A 66 -0.88 15.88 -4.05
C ARG A 66 -0.97 16.24 -5.52
N ASN A 67 -0.16 15.62 -6.38
CA ASN A 67 -0.18 15.86 -7.83
C ASN A 67 -1.18 14.96 -8.58
N GLY A 68 -1.65 13.91 -7.92
CA GLY A 68 -2.52 12.88 -8.50
C GLY A 68 -1.85 12.19 -9.68
N SER A 69 -0.57 11.85 -9.58
CA SER A 69 0.26 11.28 -10.66
C SER A 69 0.13 12.08 -11.98
N GLY A 70 0.14 13.41 -11.84
CA GLY A 70 -0.03 14.38 -12.92
C GLY A 70 -1.47 14.59 -13.40
N VAL A 71 -2.48 13.93 -12.82
CA VAL A 71 -3.90 14.12 -13.21
C VAL A 71 -4.29 15.59 -13.10
N ILE A 72 -3.90 16.27 -12.02
CA ILE A 72 -4.21 17.70 -11.83
C ILE A 72 -3.65 18.54 -12.98
N LYS A 73 -2.39 18.30 -13.36
CA LYS A 73 -1.73 19.00 -14.48
C LYS A 73 -2.48 18.76 -15.80
N SER A 74 -2.96 17.53 -16.01
CA SER A 74 -3.84 17.21 -17.14
C SER A 74 -5.12 18.04 -17.12
N LYS A 75 -5.76 18.19 -15.96
CA LYS A 75 -7.00 18.95 -15.82
C LYS A 75 -6.79 20.45 -16.02
N ILE A 76 -5.67 20.98 -15.56
CA ILE A 76 -5.25 22.36 -15.85
C ILE A 76 -5.01 22.54 -17.35
N GLN A 77 -4.35 21.57 -18.01
CA GLN A 77 -4.12 21.60 -19.45
C GLN A 77 -5.42 21.52 -20.26
N ASP A 78 -6.36 20.66 -19.85
CA ASP A 78 -7.67 20.50 -20.50
C ASP A 78 -8.47 21.82 -20.49
N LEU A 79 -8.45 22.55 -19.37
CA LEU A 79 -9.22 23.79 -19.18
C LEU A 79 -8.51 25.04 -19.73
N PHE A 80 -7.21 25.18 -19.45
CA PHE A 80 -6.47 26.42 -19.66
C PHE A 80 -5.31 26.29 -20.65
N GLY A 81 -5.19 25.14 -21.32
CA GLY A 81 -4.10 24.86 -22.27
C GLY A 81 -3.96 25.88 -23.40
N LYS A 82 -5.08 26.52 -23.77
CA LYS A 82 -5.15 27.53 -24.85
C LYS A 82 -5.07 28.97 -24.35
N THR A 83 -5.24 29.22 -23.04
CA THR A 83 -5.42 30.56 -22.47
C THR A 83 -4.34 30.96 -21.48
N MET A 84 -3.56 30.00 -20.95
CA MET A 84 -2.46 30.23 -20.03
C MET A 84 -1.14 29.76 -20.63
N SER A 85 -0.05 30.46 -20.31
CA SER A 85 1.31 30.02 -20.61
C SER A 85 1.69 28.76 -19.80
N GLU A 86 2.71 28.03 -20.23
CA GLU A 86 3.19 26.85 -19.47
C GLU A 86 3.65 27.23 -18.06
N LYS A 87 4.32 28.37 -17.89
CA LYS A 87 4.75 28.89 -16.59
C LYS A 87 3.57 29.13 -15.65
N GLU A 88 2.52 29.80 -16.12
CA GLU A 88 1.33 30.03 -15.30
C GLU A 88 0.62 28.72 -14.91
N ARG A 89 0.60 27.73 -15.82
CA ARG A 89 0.02 26.41 -15.53
C ARG A 89 0.83 25.65 -14.48
N LYS A 90 2.17 25.72 -14.55
CA LYS A 90 3.06 25.15 -13.52
C LYS A 90 2.85 25.81 -12.17
N GLY A 91 2.85 27.15 -12.11
CA GLY A 91 2.59 27.89 -10.88
C GLY A 91 1.23 27.55 -10.26
N LEU A 92 0.18 27.40 -11.07
CA LEU A 92 -1.15 26.97 -10.59
C LEU A 92 -1.14 25.52 -10.10
N ALA A 93 -0.44 24.61 -10.77
CA ALA A 93 -0.29 23.23 -10.34
C ALA A 93 0.43 23.15 -8.99
N THR A 94 1.58 23.83 -8.85
CA THR A 94 2.33 23.89 -7.59
C THR A 94 1.52 24.51 -6.45
N LEU A 95 0.71 25.55 -6.73
CA LEU A 95 -0.23 26.11 -5.76
C LEU A 95 -1.30 25.09 -5.32
N ILE A 96 -1.77 24.24 -6.23
CA ILE A 96 -2.71 23.17 -5.86
C ILE A 96 -1.98 22.10 -5.04
N TYR A 97 -0.73 21.76 -5.36
CA TYR A 97 0.02 20.70 -4.68
C TYR A 97 0.40 21.08 -3.25
N TYR A 98 0.90 22.31 -3.07
CA TYR A 98 1.47 22.81 -1.82
C TYR A 98 0.89 24.21 -1.50
N PRO A 99 -0.42 24.32 -1.25
CA PRO A 99 -1.07 25.62 -1.17
C PRO A 99 -0.55 26.48 -0.02
N GLU A 100 -0.31 25.91 1.16
CA GLU A 100 0.22 26.64 2.31
C GLU A 100 1.62 27.22 2.01
N GLN A 101 2.55 26.37 1.55
CA GLN A 101 3.94 26.76 1.31
C GLN A 101 4.04 27.73 0.12
N LYS A 102 3.27 27.49 -0.95
CA LYS A 102 3.32 28.35 -2.14
C LYS A 102 2.71 29.73 -1.85
N LEU A 103 1.65 29.82 -1.05
CA LEU A 103 1.10 31.11 -0.61
C LEU A 103 2.10 31.92 0.21
N GLU A 104 2.88 31.26 1.09
CA GLU A 104 3.93 31.93 1.86
C GLU A 104 5.01 32.54 0.93
N LEU A 105 5.44 31.81 -0.09
CA LEU A 105 6.40 32.32 -1.08
C LEU A 105 5.85 33.50 -1.88
N ILE A 106 4.59 33.41 -2.33
CA ILE A 106 3.93 34.50 -3.08
C ILE A 106 3.79 35.74 -2.20
N ALA A 107 3.45 35.57 -0.92
CA ALA A 107 3.36 36.67 0.03
C ALA A 107 4.74 37.33 0.28
N LYS A 108 5.81 36.55 0.40
CA LYS A 108 7.18 37.06 0.53
C LYS A 108 7.65 37.82 -0.71
N ALA A 109 7.24 37.40 -1.90
CA ALA A 109 7.56 38.08 -3.16
C ALA A 109 6.74 39.36 -3.39
N GLY A 110 5.62 39.55 -2.67
CA GLY A 110 4.71 40.68 -2.86
C GLY A 110 3.77 40.54 -4.06
N ASP A 111 3.64 39.33 -4.61
CA ASP A 111 2.84 39.04 -5.82
C ASP A 111 1.35 38.77 -5.51
N ASN A 112 0.94 38.87 -4.24
CA ASN A 112 -0.42 38.61 -3.76
C ASN A 112 -1.37 39.82 -3.88
N SER A 113 -1.44 40.41 -5.07
CA SER A 113 -2.34 41.54 -5.34
C SER A 113 -3.82 41.11 -5.28
N TRP A 114 -4.72 42.10 -5.14
CA TRP A 114 -6.16 41.86 -5.17
C TRP A 114 -6.61 41.11 -6.45
N ASP A 115 -6.06 41.52 -7.60
CA ASP A 115 -6.36 40.89 -8.89
C ASP A 115 -5.81 39.46 -8.97
N TRP A 116 -4.63 39.23 -8.38
CA TRP A 116 -4.06 37.88 -8.29
C TRP A 116 -4.98 36.93 -7.50
N TYR A 117 -5.47 37.36 -6.33
CA TYR A 117 -6.43 36.56 -5.55
C TYR A 117 -7.70 36.28 -6.34
N LYS A 118 -8.26 37.31 -6.99
CA LYS A 118 -9.47 37.17 -7.79
C LYS A 118 -9.27 36.13 -8.89
N ILE A 119 -8.25 36.30 -9.73
CA ILE A 119 -7.92 35.37 -10.84
C ILE A 119 -7.68 33.95 -10.33
N THR A 120 -6.93 33.80 -9.25
CA THR A 120 -6.59 32.49 -8.67
C THR A 120 -7.83 31.77 -8.16
N LEU A 121 -8.70 32.46 -7.43
CA LEU A 121 -9.96 31.90 -6.94
C LEU A 121 -10.87 31.45 -8.08
N TYR A 122 -11.01 32.26 -9.14
CA TYR A 122 -11.76 31.88 -10.34
C TYR A 122 -11.21 30.59 -10.98
N ARG A 123 -9.89 30.52 -11.18
CA ARG A 123 -9.24 29.35 -11.79
C ARG A 123 -9.43 28.09 -10.93
N LEU A 124 -9.30 28.21 -9.61
CA LEU A 124 -9.48 27.09 -8.69
C LEU A 124 -10.93 26.59 -8.65
N VAL A 125 -11.92 27.48 -8.67
CA VAL A 125 -13.33 27.07 -8.72
C VAL A 125 -13.64 26.33 -10.03
N GLU A 126 -13.15 26.80 -11.17
CA GLU A 126 -13.34 26.10 -12.46
C GLU A 126 -12.71 24.71 -12.47
N ILE A 127 -11.50 24.55 -11.89
CA ILE A 127 -10.89 23.22 -11.74
C ILE A 127 -11.70 22.35 -10.79
N CYS A 128 -12.20 22.88 -9.67
CA CYS A 128 -13.06 22.14 -8.75
C CYS A 128 -14.34 21.67 -9.46
N ARG A 129 -15.00 22.53 -10.25
CA ARG A 129 -16.20 22.17 -11.02
C ARG A 129 -15.90 21.05 -12.01
N TYR A 130 -14.79 21.15 -12.72
CA TYR A 130 -14.39 20.15 -13.70
C TYR A 130 -14.08 18.79 -13.05
N THR A 131 -13.30 18.78 -11.96
CA THR A 131 -12.89 17.57 -11.24
C THR A 131 -14.04 16.91 -10.48
N SER A 132 -14.96 17.71 -9.92
CA SER A 132 -16.13 17.22 -9.17
C SER A 132 -17.30 16.76 -10.03
N SER A 133 -17.33 17.12 -11.32
CA SER A 133 -18.45 16.86 -12.25
C SER A 133 -18.88 15.39 -12.38
N LYS A 134 -18.01 14.43 -12.02
CA LYS A 134 -18.29 12.99 -12.07
C LYS A 134 -18.87 12.42 -10.77
N TYR A 135 -19.00 13.23 -9.72
CA TYR A 135 -19.46 12.77 -8.41
C TYR A 135 -20.83 13.36 -8.05
N THR A 136 -21.54 12.68 -7.15
CA THR A 136 -22.81 13.22 -6.63
C THR A 136 -22.56 14.45 -5.76
N ARG A 137 -23.56 15.33 -5.67
CA ARG A 137 -23.52 16.49 -4.76
C ARG A 137 -23.22 16.07 -3.31
N SER A 138 -23.82 14.97 -2.86
CA SER A 138 -23.59 14.42 -1.52
C SER A 138 -22.13 14.01 -1.31
N LYS A 139 -21.49 13.37 -2.29
CA LYS A 139 -20.07 12.98 -2.21
C LYS A 139 -19.15 14.21 -2.16
N VAL A 140 -19.42 15.21 -3.00
CA VAL A 140 -18.67 16.48 -2.98
C VAL A 140 -18.85 17.19 -1.65
N ARG A 141 -20.09 17.32 -1.16
CA ARG A 141 -20.41 17.99 0.11
C ARG A 141 -19.71 17.35 1.31
N LYS A 142 -19.62 16.01 1.35
CA LYS A 142 -18.86 15.27 2.38
C LYS A 142 -17.35 15.51 2.31
N ALA A 143 -16.84 15.97 1.16
CA ALA A 143 -15.44 16.31 0.96
C ALA A 143 -15.11 17.77 1.28
N LEU A 144 -16.11 18.63 1.43
CA LEU A 144 -15.91 20.06 1.69
C LEU A 144 -15.46 20.31 3.14
N PRO A 145 -14.56 21.30 3.36
CA PRO A 145 -14.25 21.76 4.70
C PRO A 145 -15.47 22.44 5.34
N LYS A 146 -15.73 22.14 6.62
CA LYS A 146 -16.94 22.59 7.34
C LYS A 146 -17.14 24.11 7.27
N ASP A 147 -16.06 24.87 7.41
CA ASP A 147 -16.10 26.34 7.49
C ASP A 147 -16.50 27.02 6.18
N PHE A 148 -16.25 26.37 5.03
CA PHE A 148 -16.51 26.93 3.71
C PHE A 148 -17.50 26.10 2.88
N ALA A 149 -18.07 25.03 3.43
CA ALA A 149 -18.88 24.08 2.68
C ALA A 149 -20.02 24.74 1.91
N TYR A 150 -20.79 25.61 2.56
CA TYR A 150 -21.90 26.33 1.91
C TYR A 150 -21.42 27.20 0.74
N ILE A 151 -20.35 27.99 0.96
CA ILE A 151 -19.85 28.93 -0.05
C ILE A 151 -19.26 28.19 -1.24
N ILE A 152 -18.47 27.15 -1.00
CA ILE A 152 -17.90 26.34 -2.08
C ILE A 152 -19.04 25.61 -2.83
N GLU A 153 -20.03 25.07 -2.13
CA GLU A 153 -21.19 24.42 -2.77
C GLU A 153 -21.94 25.38 -3.71
N GLU A 154 -22.17 26.63 -3.31
CA GLU A 154 -22.75 27.66 -4.17
C GLU A 154 -21.88 27.91 -5.41
N LEU A 155 -20.56 28.14 -5.23
CA LEU A 155 -19.64 28.42 -6.33
C LEU A 155 -19.49 27.25 -7.33
N LEU A 156 -19.68 26.00 -6.89
CA LEU A 156 -19.59 24.83 -7.78
C LEU A 156 -20.82 24.62 -8.65
N HIS A 157 -22.02 24.90 -8.10
CA HIS A 157 -23.28 24.53 -8.75
C HIS A 157 -23.92 25.66 -9.55
N GLU A 158 -23.58 26.91 -9.26
CA GLU A 158 -24.10 28.04 -10.01
C GLU A 158 -23.30 28.26 -11.30
N LYS A 159 -23.98 28.17 -12.45
CA LYS A 159 -23.36 28.53 -13.73
C LYS A 159 -23.27 30.05 -13.82
N ALA A 160 -22.05 30.59 -13.83
CA ALA A 160 -21.78 32.00 -14.12
C ALA A 160 -22.31 32.46 -15.50
N GLU A 161 -22.64 31.52 -16.40
CA GLU A 161 -23.23 31.77 -17.73
C GLU A 161 -24.65 32.37 -17.70
N LEU A 162 -25.33 32.35 -16.54
CA LEU A 162 -26.61 33.05 -16.37
C LEU A 162 -26.32 34.51 -15.98
N LEU A 163 -26.59 35.45 -16.90
CA LEU A 163 -26.31 36.90 -16.78
C LEU A 163 -26.68 37.52 -15.41
N ASP A 164 -27.77 37.05 -14.78
CA ASP A 164 -28.24 37.59 -13.49
C ASP A 164 -27.41 37.13 -12.28
N LYS A 165 -26.57 36.09 -12.42
CA LYS A 165 -25.80 35.47 -11.32
C LYS A 165 -24.30 35.75 -11.38
N GLU A 166 -23.80 36.33 -12.46
CA GLU A 166 -22.38 36.71 -12.57
C GLU A 166 -21.99 37.75 -11.49
N LYS A 167 -22.88 38.72 -11.21
CA LYS A 167 -22.66 39.70 -10.14
C LYS A 167 -22.63 39.04 -8.76
N TYR A 168 -23.52 38.08 -8.53
CA TYR A 168 -23.58 37.34 -7.27
C TYR A 168 -22.29 36.58 -7.01
N TYR A 169 -21.83 35.81 -7.99
CA TYR A 169 -20.55 35.10 -7.93
C TYR A 169 -19.37 36.06 -7.69
N ASN A 170 -19.31 37.16 -8.45
CA ASN A 170 -18.25 38.17 -8.30
C ASN A 170 -18.22 38.79 -6.89
N GLU A 171 -19.37 39.04 -6.28
CA GLU A 171 -19.45 39.63 -4.94
C GLU A 171 -19.03 38.64 -3.86
N ILE A 172 -19.31 37.33 -4.01
CA ILE A 172 -18.79 36.30 -3.10
C ILE A 172 -17.26 36.33 -3.10
N ILE A 173 -16.64 36.22 -4.28
CA ILE A 173 -15.18 36.24 -4.41
C ILE A 173 -14.60 37.55 -3.86
N SER A 174 -15.18 38.70 -4.24
CA SER A 174 -14.72 40.01 -3.78
C SER A 174 -14.85 40.16 -2.26
N THR A 175 -15.90 39.61 -1.66
CA THR A 175 -16.11 39.62 -0.21
C THR A 175 -15.06 38.77 0.51
N ILE A 176 -14.77 37.56 0.02
CA ILE A 176 -13.73 36.68 0.59
C ILE A 176 -12.37 37.40 0.66
N ILE A 177 -12.01 38.10 -0.42
CA ILE A 177 -10.76 38.87 -0.47
C ILE A 177 -10.84 40.09 0.47
N ARG A 178 -11.97 40.82 0.48
CA ARG A 178 -12.18 42.02 1.32
C ARG A 178 -12.03 41.74 2.81
N ILE A 179 -12.54 40.60 3.27
CA ILE A 179 -12.49 40.21 4.68
C ILE A 179 -11.19 39.48 5.06
N GLY A 180 -10.23 39.35 4.13
CA GLY A 180 -8.92 38.77 4.38
C GLY A 180 -8.91 37.24 4.51
N ARG A 181 -9.88 36.53 3.91
CA ARG A 181 -9.99 35.05 4.01
C ARG A 181 -9.60 34.31 2.73
N ALA A 182 -8.92 34.99 1.81
CA ALA A 182 -8.57 34.43 0.50
C ALA A 182 -7.59 33.25 0.59
N ASN A 183 -6.60 33.30 1.49
CA ASN A 183 -5.60 32.25 1.66
C ASN A 183 -6.23 30.94 2.12
N GLU A 184 -7.05 30.97 3.17
CA GLU A 184 -7.74 29.79 3.68
C GLU A 184 -8.71 29.22 2.65
N PHE A 185 -9.33 30.07 1.84
CA PHE A 185 -10.22 29.63 0.77
C PHE A 185 -9.44 28.97 -0.38
N ILE A 186 -8.28 29.50 -0.77
CA ILE A 186 -7.38 28.87 -1.75
C ILE A 186 -6.95 27.49 -1.26
N ILE A 187 -6.51 27.36 0.00
CA ILE A 187 -6.12 26.08 0.61
C ILE A 187 -7.29 25.09 0.58
N ALA A 188 -8.50 25.54 0.93
CA ALA A 188 -9.70 24.73 0.91
C ALA A 188 -10.03 24.19 -0.49
N LEU A 189 -9.98 25.03 -1.52
CA LEU A 189 -10.21 24.62 -2.91
C LEU A 189 -9.10 23.67 -3.40
N SER A 190 -7.83 23.97 -3.12
CA SER A 190 -6.71 23.10 -3.50
C SER A 190 -6.83 21.70 -2.90
N LYS A 191 -7.14 21.58 -1.60
CA LYS A 191 -7.37 20.29 -0.94
C LYS A 191 -8.59 19.55 -1.47
N LEU A 192 -9.65 20.28 -1.84
CA LEU A 192 -10.80 19.68 -2.51
C LEU A 192 -10.42 19.11 -3.88
N ILE A 193 -9.64 19.85 -4.69
CA ILE A 193 -9.15 19.36 -5.99
C ILE A 193 -8.34 18.08 -5.80
N GLN A 194 -7.37 18.08 -4.88
CA GLN A 194 -6.56 16.89 -4.55
C GLN A 194 -7.45 15.68 -4.21
N ARG A 195 -8.47 15.89 -3.38
CA ARG A 195 -9.41 14.83 -3.00
C ARG A 195 -10.32 14.36 -4.15
N MET A 196 -10.69 15.23 -5.08
CA MET A 196 -11.57 14.87 -6.21
C MET A 196 -10.84 14.15 -7.34
N VAL A 197 -9.52 14.32 -7.47
CA VAL A 197 -8.76 13.68 -8.56
C VAL A 197 -8.51 12.19 -8.33
N ILE A 198 -8.34 11.76 -7.07
CA ILE A 198 -8.18 10.37 -6.65
C ILE A 198 -9.47 9.94 -5.94
N ASP A 199 -10.26 9.08 -6.58
CA ASP A 199 -11.49 8.58 -5.97
C ASP A 199 -11.20 7.48 -4.95
N HIS A 200 -10.29 6.58 -5.30
CA HIS A 200 -9.90 5.41 -4.51
C HIS A 200 -8.42 5.10 -4.73
N LEU A 201 -7.74 4.69 -3.66
CA LEU A 201 -6.31 4.42 -3.64
C LEU A 201 -6.06 2.93 -3.33
N HIS A 202 -5.37 2.24 -4.24
CA HIS A 202 -4.88 0.88 -4.03
C HIS A 202 -3.40 0.93 -3.67
N ILE A 203 -3.03 0.39 -2.51
CA ILE A 203 -1.63 0.20 -2.11
C ILE A 203 -1.27 -1.27 -2.24
N ILE A 204 -0.46 -1.62 -3.22
CA ILE A 204 -0.02 -2.98 -3.51
C ILE A 204 1.30 -3.27 -2.79
N GLY A 205 1.25 -3.22 -1.47
CA GLY A 205 2.29 -3.74 -0.59
C GLY A 205 3.52 -2.87 -0.40
N ASP A 206 4.35 -3.32 0.55
CA ASP A 206 5.67 -2.80 0.87
C ASP A 206 5.65 -1.32 1.30
N ILE A 207 4.89 -1.05 2.36
CA ILE A 207 4.79 0.27 2.99
C ILE A 207 6.01 0.54 3.88
N PHE A 208 6.53 -0.50 4.54
CA PHE A 208 7.58 -0.40 5.55
C PHE A 208 8.99 -0.64 5.01
N ASP A 209 9.98 -0.39 5.89
CA ASP A 209 11.42 -0.53 5.70
C ASP A 209 12.06 0.42 4.68
N ARG A 210 13.40 0.51 4.72
CA ARG A 210 14.28 1.37 3.90
C ARG A 210 14.18 2.88 4.17
N GLY A 211 13.01 3.49 3.98
CA GLY A 211 12.79 4.94 4.14
C GLY A 211 12.31 5.33 5.54
N PRO A 212 12.60 6.56 6.01
CA PRO A 212 12.43 6.97 7.41
C PRO A 212 11.02 7.40 7.83
N GLY A 213 10.02 7.28 6.95
CA GLY A 213 8.69 7.87 7.11
C GLY A 213 7.53 6.88 7.08
N ALA A 214 7.76 5.59 7.33
CA ALA A 214 6.70 4.58 7.27
C ALA A 214 5.52 4.88 8.20
N ASP A 215 5.77 5.46 9.38
CA ASP A 215 4.72 5.86 10.31
C ASP A 215 3.86 7.02 9.76
N ARG A 216 4.47 8.01 9.09
CA ARG A 216 3.78 9.13 8.46
C ARG A 216 2.96 8.70 7.23
N VAL A 217 3.47 7.72 6.48
CA VAL A 217 2.70 7.06 5.40
C VAL A 217 1.45 6.42 6.00
N MET A 218 1.59 5.61 7.06
CA MET A 218 0.46 4.96 7.72
C MET A 218 -0.54 5.95 8.34
N ASP A 219 -0.07 7.02 9.00
CA ASP A 219 -0.94 8.10 9.51
C ASP A 219 -1.78 8.74 8.39
N THR A 220 -1.18 8.87 7.20
CA THR A 220 -1.87 9.39 6.00
C THR A 220 -2.89 8.39 5.48
N LEU A 221 -2.54 7.11 5.36
CA LEU A 221 -3.43 6.06 4.86
C LEU A 221 -4.65 5.89 5.78
N ILE A 222 -4.46 5.88 7.10
CA ILE A 222 -5.55 5.75 8.09
C ILE A 222 -6.59 6.87 7.96
N THR A 223 -6.15 8.08 7.60
CA THR A 223 -7.02 9.25 7.48
C THR A 223 -7.49 9.51 6.05
N TYR A 224 -7.03 8.71 5.09
CA TYR A 224 -7.36 8.85 3.68
C TYR A 224 -8.83 8.48 3.42
N HIS A 225 -9.46 9.14 2.45
CA HIS A 225 -10.92 9.03 2.28
C HIS A 225 -11.40 7.68 1.72
N SER A 226 -10.54 6.96 1.00
CA SER A 226 -10.86 5.66 0.43
C SER A 226 -9.58 4.96 0.01
N VAL A 227 -9.25 3.84 0.67
CA VAL A 227 -8.02 3.08 0.42
C VAL A 227 -8.20 1.61 0.76
N ASP A 228 -7.54 0.75 0.00
CA ASP A 228 -7.31 -0.67 0.30
C ASP A 228 -5.83 -1.01 0.12
N ILE A 229 -5.41 -2.14 0.70
CA ILE A 229 -4.01 -2.56 0.77
C ILE A 229 -3.90 -4.05 0.41
N GLN A 230 -2.98 -4.41 -0.48
CA GLN A 230 -2.55 -5.79 -0.64
C GLN A 230 -1.20 -5.96 0.06
N TRP A 231 -1.10 -6.91 0.97
CA TRP A 231 0.08 -7.01 1.83
C TRP A 231 1.33 -7.41 1.03
N GLY A 232 2.43 -6.69 1.25
CA GLY A 232 3.77 -7.06 0.80
C GLY A 232 4.53 -7.89 1.82
N ASN A 233 5.71 -8.37 1.45
CA ASN A 233 6.55 -9.14 2.38
C ASN A 233 7.04 -8.26 3.54
N HIS A 234 7.37 -6.99 3.29
CA HIS A 234 7.76 -6.07 4.35
C HIS A 234 6.59 -5.77 5.29
N ASP A 235 5.36 -5.68 4.78
CA ASP A 235 4.18 -5.44 5.62
C ASP A 235 3.91 -6.64 6.55
N ILE A 236 3.94 -7.87 6.00
CA ILE A 236 3.73 -9.09 6.80
C ILE A 236 4.79 -9.26 7.87
N LEU A 237 6.05 -8.89 7.58
CA LEU A 237 7.13 -8.92 8.57
C LEU A 237 6.80 -8.03 9.79
N TRP A 238 6.32 -6.81 9.54
CA TRP A 238 5.91 -5.89 10.61
C TRP A 238 4.62 -6.35 11.31
N MET A 239 3.68 -6.95 10.58
CA MET A 239 2.47 -7.56 11.14
C MET A 239 2.81 -8.73 12.09
N GLY A 240 3.79 -9.57 11.73
CA GLY A 240 4.30 -10.65 12.57
C GLY A 240 5.03 -10.13 13.82
N ALA A 241 5.85 -9.08 13.66
CA ALA A 241 6.52 -8.45 14.79
C ALA A 241 5.53 -7.84 15.79
N ALA A 242 4.47 -7.19 15.30
CA ALA A 242 3.41 -6.63 16.13
C ALA A 242 2.53 -7.70 16.81
N ALA A 243 2.44 -8.91 16.24
CA ALA A 243 1.83 -10.07 16.88
C ALA A 243 2.72 -10.69 17.98
N GLY A 244 4.00 -10.29 18.04
CA GLY A 244 4.98 -10.75 19.02
C GLY A 244 5.80 -11.96 18.58
N GLU A 245 5.92 -12.22 17.28
CA GLU A 245 6.81 -13.23 16.74
C GLU A 245 8.27 -12.73 16.76
N GLU A 246 9.14 -13.49 17.42
CA GLU A 246 10.49 -13.06 17.79
C GLU A 246 11.44 -12.98 16.60
N ALA A 247 11.35 -13.89 15.63
CA ALA A 247 12.20 -13.87 14.43
C ALA A 247 11.85 -12.66 13.54
N CYS A 248 10.57 -12.29 13.45
CA CYS A 248 10.07 -11.09 12.81
C CYS A 248 10.59 -9.84 13.51
N ILE A 249 10.49 -9.76 14.85
CA ILE A 249 11.04 -8.64 15.64
C ILE A 249 12.53 -8.46 15.36
N ALA A 250 13.33 -9.53 15.46
CA ALA A 250 14.76 -9.46 15.21
C ALA A 250 15.06 -9.04 13.76
N THR A 251 14.27 -9.50 12.79
CA THR A 251 14.42 -9.14 11.37
C THR A 251 14.04 -7.68 11.10
N VAL A 252 12.98 -7.15 11.70
CA VAL A 252 12.61 -5.73 11.62
C VAL A 252 13.76 -4.87 12.14
N LEU A 253 14.28 -5.19 13.33
CA LEU A 253 15.39 -4.44 13.91
C LEU A 253 16.67 -4.53 13.08
N ARG A 254 16.98 -5.71 12.53
CA ARG A 254 18.10 -5.87 11.58
C ARG A 254 17.90 -4.98 10.36
N ASN A 255 16.72 -4.99 9.73
CA ASN A 255 16.42 -4.16 8.56
C ASN A 255 16.59 -2.67 8.89
N SER A 256 16.03 -2.22 10.02
CA SER A 256 16.16 -0.83 10.46
C SER A 256 17.61 -0.43 10.73
N LEU A 257 18.41 -1.29 11.37
CA LEU A 257 19.84 -1.04 11.60
C LEU A 257 20.64 -0.99 10.29
N ARG A 258 20.33 -1.89 9.35
CA ARG A 258 21.00 -1.95 8.05
C ARG A 258 20.81 -0.66 7.24
N TYR A 259 19.63 -0.05 7.29
CA TYR A 259 19.29 1.16 6.52
C TYR A 259 19.25 2.44 7.37
N VAL A 260 19.72 2.39 8.63
CA VAL A 260 19.76 3.54 9.56
C VAL A 260 18.37 4.17 9.78
N ASN A 261 17.33 3.33 9.78
CA ASN A 261 15.94 3.76 9.99
C ASN A 261 15.50 3.52 11.45
N LEU A 262 16.30 4.00 12.40
CA LEU A 262 16.02 3.82 13.83
C LEU A 262 14.98 4.80 14.36
N SER A 263 14.84 5.98 13.76
CA SER A 263 13.82 6.96 14.16
C SER A 263 12.40 6.38 14.08
N THR A 264 12.11 5.55 13.07
CA THR A 264 10.80 4.87 12.97
C THR A 264 10.57 3.94 14.17
N ILE A 265 11.63 3.29 14.66
CA ILE A 265 11.55 2.35 15.78
C ILE A 265 11.42 3.09 17.12
N GLU A 266 12.33 4.03 17.39
CA GLU A 266 12.43 4.72 18.68
C GLU A 266 11.45 5.89 18.80
N ASP A 267 11.47 6.83 17.85
CA ASP A 267 10.70 8.08 17.95
C ASP A 267 9.23 7.87 17.61
N SER A 268 8.95 7.11 16.54
CA SER A 268 7.59 6.93 16.05
C SER A 268 6.83 5.83 16.78
N TYR A 269 7.44 4.66 16.98
CA TYR A 269 6.80 3.52 17.64
C TYR A 269 7.18 3.36 19.12
N GLY A 270 8.10 4.15 19.66
CA GLY A 270 8.42 4.13 21.09
C GLY A 270 9.12 2.85 21.56
N ILE A 271 9.77 2.12 20.66
CA ILE A 271 10.46 0.86 20.97
C ILE A 271 11.86 1.19 21.49
N ASN A 272 12.14 0.82 22.74
CA ASN A 272 13.39 1.16 23.40
C ASN A 272 14.56 0.26 22.93
N LEU A 273 15.56 0.82 22.27
CA LEU A 273 16.75 0.10 21.80
C LEU A 273 17.93 0.10 22.79
N LEU A 274 17.83 0.80 23.93
CA LEU A 274 18.88 0.80 24.96
C LEU A 274 19.28 -0.60 25.45
N PRO A 275 18.36 -1.57 25.63
CA PRO A 275 18.73 -2.94 25.97
C PRO A 275 19.63 -3.59 24.90
N LEU A 276 19.32 -3.38 23.61
CA LEU A 276 20.12 -3.90 22.50
C LEU A 276 21.49 -3.22 22.43
N ALA A 277 21.54 -1.89 22.59
CA ALA A 277 22.79 -1.13 22.62
C ALA A 277 23.72 -1.61 23.76
N THR A 278 23.17 -1.75 24.97
CA THR A 278 23.93 -2.21 26.15
C THR A 278 24.44 -3.65 25.96
N PHE A 279 23.60 -4.52 25.37
CA PHE A 279 23.99 -5.89 25.04
C PHE A 279 25.14 -5.92 24.02
N ALA A 280 25.00 -5.15 22.93
CA ALA A 280 26.01 -5.04 21.88
C ALA A 280 27.35 -4.54 22.43
N MET A 281 27.35 -3.47 23.22
CA MET A 281 28.55 -2.96 23.88
C MET A 281 29.21 -3.98 24.80
N LYS A 282 28.43 -4.82 25.49
CA LYS A 282 28.98 -5.81 26.43
C LYS A 282 29.63 -7.00 25.70
N TYR A 283 28.97 -7.53 24.68
CA TYR A 283 29.37 -8.81 24.06
C TYR A 283 30.17 -8.63 22.76
N TYR A 284 30.06 -7.48 22.09
CA TYR A 284 30.72 -7.18 20.82
C TYR A 284 31.72 -6.01 20.91
N GLN A 285 32.12 -5.59 22.13
CA GLN A 285 33.07 -4.47 22.34
C GLN A 285 34.41 -4.61 21.60
N GLU A 286 34.94 -5.82 21.49
CA GLU A 286 36.24 -6.08 20.87
C GLU A 286 36.13 -6.29 19.35
N ASP A 287 34.92 -6.20 18.80
CA ASP A 287 34.62 -6.48 17.40
C ASP A 287 34.45 -5.20 16.60
N THR A 288 35.18 -5.09 15.48
CA THR A 288 35.04 -3.96 14.54
C THR A 288 33.74 -4.02 13.75
N CYS A 289 33.09 -5.19 13.67
CA CYS A 289 31.81 -5.43 13.01
C CYS A 289 31.76 -4.92 11.56
N GLU A 290 32.89 -4.98 10.84
CA GLU A 290 33.05 -4.40 9.49
C GLU A 290 31.98 -4.91 8.50
N CYS A 291 31.63 -6.20 8.56
CA CYS A 291 30.60 -6.80 7.70
C CYS A 291 29.18 -6.26 7.96
N PHE A 292 28.97 -5.61 9.10
CA PHE A 292 27.68 -5.12 9.58
C PHE A 292 27.57 -3.60 9.58
N ARG A 293 28.50 -2.89 8.93
CA ARG A 293 28.36 -1.45 8.71
C ARG A 293 27.04 -1.15 7.97
N PRO A 294 26.22 -0.22 8.47
CA PRO A 294 24.98 0.15 7.80
C PRO A 294 25.23 0.64 6.37
N VAL A 295 24.24 0.40 5.51
CA VAL A 295 24.23 0.92 4.14
C VAL A 295 23.74 2.37 4.20
N THR A 296 24.63 3.32 3.91
CA THR A 296 24.31 4.74 3.88
C THR A 296 24.32 5.28 2.46
N GLU A 297 23.44 6.25 2.20
CA GLU A 297 23.54 7.09 1.00
C GLU A 297 24.67 8.10 1.15
N LYS A 298 25.31 8.48 0.04
CA LYS A 298 26.40 9.48 0.04
C LYS A 298 26.01 10.83 0.65
N GLU A 299 24.72 11.15 0.66
CA GLU A 299 24.16 12.43 1.12
C GLU A 299 23.75 12.43 2.60
N LYS A 300 23.70 11.26 3.26
CA LYS A 300 23.40 11.11 4.70
C LYS A 300 24.47 10.25 5.38
N PRO A 301 25.69 10.78 5.56
CA PRO A 301 26.74 10.06 6.26
C PRO A 301 26.36 9.87 7.73
N ILE A 302 26.58 8.67 8.26
CA ILE A 302 26.53 8.42 9.70
C ILE A 302 27.73 9.12 10.34
N ALA A 303 27.51 9.73 11.51
CA ALA A 303 28.60 10.32 12.27
C ALA A 303 29.62 9.23 12.68
N GLU A 304 30.91 9.47 12.47
CA GLU A 304 31.95 8.45 12.68
C GLU A 304 31.96 7.85 14.10
N ASN A 305 31.50 8.62 15.10
CA ASN A 305 31.37 8.19 16.49
C ASN A 305 30.17 7.26 16.76
N GLU A 306 29.14 7.26 15.90
CA GLU A 306 27.95 6.40 16.04
C GLU A 306 28.12 5.05 15.32
N LEU A 307 28.92 5.05 14.25
CA LEU A 307 29.11 3.89 13.38
C LEU A 307 29.53 2.60 14.13
N PRO A 308 30.46 2.63 15.12
CA PRO A 308 30.83 1.42 15.86
C PRO A 308 29.65 0.79 16.58
N LEU A 309 28.87 1.58 17.32
CA LEU A 309 27.74 1.08 18.10
C LEU A 309 26.64 0.52 17.17
N LEU A 310 26.32 1.22 16.08
CA LEU A 310 25.33 0.74 15.11
C LEU A 310 25.75 -0.59 14.48
N SER A 311 27.04 -0.74 14.13
CA SER A 311 27.58 -1.97 13.54
C SER A 311 27.54 -3.13 14.55
N GLN A 312 27.86 -2.87 15.82
CA GLN A 312 27.77 -3.85 16.91
C GLN A 312 26.33 -4.28 17.17
N MET A 313 25.39 -3.33 17.24
CA MET A 313 23.96 -3.63 17.39
C MET A 313 23.43 -4.46 16.21
N HIS A 314 23.82 -4.10 14.99
CA HIS A 314 23.44 -4.80 13.77
C HIS A 314 23.97 -6.23 13.76
N LYS A 315 25.24 -6.46 14.12
CA LYS A 315 25.78 -7.82 14.25
C LYS A 315 25.07 -8.60 15.34
N ALA A 316 24.91 -8.01 16.54
CA ALA A 316 24.28 -8.67 17.68
C ALA A 316 22.87 -9.15 17.35
N ILE A 317 22.01 -8.29 16.78
CA ILE A 317 20.65 -8.68 16.41
C ILE A 317 20.62 -9.67 15.25
N SER A 318 21.58 -9.61 14.32
CA SER A 318 21.68 -10.56 13.20
C SER A 318 22.01 -11.97 13.70
N ILE A 319 22.91 -12.11 14.69
CA ILE A 319 23.20 -13.41 15.31
C ILE A 319 21.97 -13.94 16.05
N ILE A 320 21.28 -13.10 16.83
CA ILE A 320 20.05 -13.50 17.53
C ILE A 320 18.96 -13.92 16.54
N GLN A 321 18.79 -13.19 15.44
CA GLN A 321 17.86 -13.54 14.37
C GLN A 321 18.18 -14.93 13.81
N LEU A 322 19.44 -15.22 13.42
CA LEU A 322 19.82 -16.53 12.89
C LEU A 322 19.55 -17.68 13.88
N LYS A 323 19.69 -17.41 15.18
CA LYS A 323 19.33 -18.37 16.24
C LYS A 323 17.82 -18.61 16.29
N LEU A 324 17.02 -17.55 16.34
CA LEU A 324 15.55 -17.61 16.36
C LEU A 324 14.98 -18.30 15.11
N GLU A 325 15.52 -17.98 13.93
CA GLU A 325 15.17 -18.63 12.67
C GLU A 325 15.47 -20.13 12.70
N GLY A 326 16.63 -20.54 13.21
CA GLY A 326 16.94 -21.96 13.33
C GLY A 326 16.07 -22.70 14.35
N GLN A 327 15.69 -22.06 15.46
CA GLN A 327 14.69 -22.61 16.37
C GLN A 327 13.31 -22.75 15.68
N LEU A 328 12.95 -21.82 14.78
CA LEU A 328 11.71 -21.86 14.01
C LEU A 328 11.72 -22.99 12.99
N ILE A 329 12.79 -23.08 12.21
CA ILE A 329 12.97 -24.15 11.23
C ILE A 329 12.95 -25.53 11.90
N LYS A 330 13.56 -25.68 13.08
CA LYS A 330 13.55 -26.96 13.82
C LYS A 330 12.18 -27.33 14.38
N ARG A 331 11.34 -26.35 14.77
CA ARG A 331 9.96 -26.62 15.24
C ARG A 331 8.94 -26.73 14.08
N ARG A 332 9.29 -26.26 12.87
CA ARG A 332 8.48 -26.29 11.64
C ARG A 332 9.24 -26.96 10.49
N GLU A 333 9.51 -28.25 10.63
CA GLU A 333 10.18 -29.02 9.57
C GLU A 333 9.39 -29.01 8.24
N ASP A 334 8.07 -28.83 8.33
CA ASP A 334 7.14 -28.71 7.20
C ASP A 334 7.39 -27.50 6.30
N PHE A 335 8.08 -26.46 6.79
CA PHE A 335 8.43 -25.31 5.97
C PHE A 335 9.52 -25.62 4.94
N GLY A 336 10.18 -26.79 5.01
CA GLY A 336 11.17 -27.20 4.02
C GLY A 336 12.46 -26.37 4.04
N LEU A 337 12.73 -25.67 5.14
CA LEU A 337 13.83 -24.70 5.27
C LEU A 337 15.08 -25.27 5.97
N ARG A 338 15.21 -26.59 6.10
CA ARG A 338 16.33 -27.24 6.81
C ARG A 338 17.70 -26.83 6.26
N GLU A 339 17.81 -26.60 4.95
CA GLU A 339 19.04 -26.11 4.33
C GLU A 339 19.48 -24.72 4.82
N ARG A 340 18.56 -23.95 5.42
CA ARG A 340 18.83 -22.64 6.03
C ARG A 340 19.28 -22.72 7.48
N LEU A 341 19.45 -23.93 8.04
CA LEU A 341 20.19 -24.14 9.27
C LEU A 341 21.70 -23.94 9.00
N VAL A 342 22.12 -22.68 8.80
CA VAL A 342 23.48 -22.32 8.40
C VAL A 342 24.50 -22.35 9.53
N LEU A 343 24.11 -22.02 10.77
CA LEU A 343 25.03 -21.99 11.91
C LEU A 343 25.63 -23.36 12.23
N GLU A 344 24.86 -24.45 12.09
CA GLU A 344 25.40 -25.81 12.29
C GLU A 344 26.30 -26.31 11.15
N LYS A 345 26.40 -25.55 10.05
CA LYS A 345 27.27 -25.85 8.90
C LYS A 345 28.64 -25.16 8.98
N ILE A 346 28.86 -24.33 10.00
CA ILE A 346 30.10 -23.58 10.21
C ILE A 346 31.14 -24.47 10.92
N ASP A 347 32.34 -24.51 10.38
CA ASP A 347 33.54 -24.92 11.11
C ASP A 347 34.11 -23.69 11.84
N TYR A 348 33.78 -23.57 13.12
CA TYR A 348 34.20 -22.45 13.97
C TYR A 348 35.71 -22.43 14.27
N VAL A 349 36.42 -23.56 14.06
CA VAL A 349 37.87 -23.64 14.28
C VAL A 349 38.62 -23.15 13.05
N MET A 350 38.21 -23.61 11.87
CA MET A 350 38.82 -23.20 10.60
C MET A 350 38.33 -21.83 10.11
N GLY A 351 37.16 -21.38 10.57
CA GLY A 351 36.54 -20.14 10.10
C GLY A 351 35.94 -20.28 8.71
N GLU A 352 35.38 -21.45 8.40
CA GLU A 352 34.86 -21.81 7.08
C GLU A 352 33.42 -22.36 7.20
N ILE A 353 32.65 -22.35 6.12
CA ILE A 353 31.31 -22.93 6.06
C ILE A 353 31.17 -23.84 4.83
N CYS A 354 30.51 -24.98 4.99
CA CYS A 354 30.15 -25.86 3.88
C CYS A 354 28.71 -25.59 3.42
N LEU A 355 28.55 -25.03 2.22
CA LEU A 355 27.25 -24.79 1.59
C LEU A 355 27.20 -25.51 0.24
N GLU A 356 26.13 -26.27 -0.01
CA GLU A 356 25.88 -26.96 -1.29
C GLU A 356 27.09 -27.80 -1.77
N GLY A 357 27.83 -28.40 -0.82
CA GLY A 357 29.00 -29.24 -1.09
C GLY A 357 30.30 -28.47 -1.38
N LYS A 358 30.31 -27.15 -1.23
CA LYS A 358 31.50 -26.30 -1.38
C LYS A 358 31.87 -25.62 -0.06
N ILE A 359 33.16 -25.46 0.18
CA ILE A 359 33.72 -24.82 1.36
C ILE A 359 34.03 -23.36 1.03
N TYR A 360 33.60 -22.45 1.91
CA TYR A 360 33.80 -21.01 1.79
C TYR A 360 34.43 -20.45 3.06
N PRO A 361 35.49 -19.62 2.97
CA PRO A 361 36.01 -18.90 4.12
C PRO A 361 35.02 -17.81 4.56
N LEU A 362 34.86 -17.65 5.88
CA LEU A 362 34.02 -16.60 6.45
C LEU A 362 34.79 -15.27 6.51
N LYS A 363 34.14 -14.18 6.12
CA LYS A 363 34.67 -12.80 6.26
C LYS A 363 34.76 -12.35 7.71
N ASP A 364 33.95 -12.96 8.57
CA ASP A 364 33.85 -12.66 9.99
C ASP A 364 33.72 -13.97 10.76
N THR A 365 34.64 -14.19 11.69
CA THR A 365 34.77 -15.43 12.47
C THR A 365 34.53 -15.21 13.96
N LEU A 366 34.19 -14.00 14.40
CA LEU A 366 34.00 -13.67 15.82
C LEU A 366 32.52 -13.82 16.20
N PHE A 367 32.19 -14.87 16.94
CA PHE A 367 30.83 -15.20 17.37
C PHE A 367 30.72 -15.29 18.91
N PRO A 368 30.76 -14.16 19.63
CA PRO A 368 30.93 -14.16 21.09
C PRO A 368 29.78 -14.79 21.87
N THR A 369 28.61 -14.95 21.25
CA THR A 369 27.40 -15.50 21.90
C THR A 369 26.97 -16.85 21.35
N ILE A 370 27.68 -17.44 20.38
CA ILE A 370 27.34 -18.75 19.83
C ILE A 370 28.10 -19.85 20.57
N ASP A 371 27.39 -20.89 21.04
CA ASP A 371 27.99 -22.16 21.42
C ASP A 371 28.01 -23.10 20.20
N PRO A 372 29.18 -23.50 19.67
CA PRO A 372 29.27 -24.41 18.53
C PRO A 372 28.54 -25.75 18.71
N LYS A 373 28.31 -26.20 19.95
CA LYS A 373 27.58 -27.46 20.23
C LYS A 373 26.06 -27.29 20.14
N SER A 374 25.58 -26.09 20.43
CA SER A 374 24.16 -25.72 20.43
C SER A 374 23.98 -24.36 19.73
N PRO A 375 24.29 -24.25 18.42
CA PRO A 375 24.48 -22.96 17.77
C PRO A 375 23.22 -22.08 17.70
N TYR A 376 22.04 -22.68 17.87
CA TYR A 376 20.74 -22.00 17.85
C TYR A 376 20.18 -21.67 19.24
N GLU A 377 20.87 -22.06 20.31
CA GLU A 377 20.42 -21.76 21.67
C GLU A 377 20.69 -20.29 21.99
N LEU A 378 19.65 -19.60 22.46
CA LEU A 378 19.81 -18.25 23.00
C LEU A 378 20.46 -18.36 24.38
N SER A 379 21.48 -17.55 24.62
CA SER A 379 21.99 -17.33 25.98
C SER A 379 20.89 -16.71 26.85
N SER A 380 21.07 -16.77 28.17
CA SER A 380 20.12 -16.15 29.10
C SER A 380 19.98 -14.65 28.87
N GLN A 381 21.07 -13.97 28.47
CA GLN A 381 21.03 -12.54 28.16
C GLN A 381 20.38 -12.22 26.81
N GLU A 382 20.54 -13.09 25.80
CA GLU A 382 19.81 -12.94 24.52
C GLU A 382 18.31 -13.16 24.72
N THR A 383 17.93 -14.14 25.56
CA THR A 383 16.53 -14.41 25.91
C THR A 383 15.91 -13.20 26.62
N GLU A 384 16.57 -12.66 27.65
CA GLU A 384 16.10 -11.46 28.36
C GLU A 384 15.96 -10.24 27.43
N LEU A 385 16.91 -10.08 26.49
CA LEU A 385 16.86 -9.01 25.49
C LEU A 385 15.64 -9.16 24.57
N ILE A 386 15.43 -10.35 24.01
CA ILE A 386 14.30 -10.60 23.10
C ILE A 386 12.96 -10.46 23.83
N ASP A 387 12.83 -10.92 25.07
CA ASP A 387 11.62 -10.74 25.87
C ASP A 387 11.28 -9.25 26.09
N LYS A 388 12.30 -8.42 26.36
CA LYS A 388 12.13 -6.96 26.50
C LYS A 388 11.68 -6.32 25.19
N LEU A 389 12.35 -6.66 24.09
CA LEU A 389 11.99 -6.14 22.76
C LEU A 389 10.57 -6.55 22.38
N ARG A 390 10.22 -7.83 22.55
CA ARG A 390 8.87 -8.35 22.33
C ARG A 390 7.83 -7.61 23.14
N THR A 391 8.10 -7.35 24.41
CA THR A 391 7.22 -6.55 25.27
C THR A 391 7.04 -5.13 24.73
N SER A 392 8.11 -4.49 24.24
CA SER A 392 8.03 -3.16 23.61
C SER A 392 7.21 -3.13 22.33
N PHE A 393 7.36 -4.12 21.44
CA PHE A 393 6.56 -4.21 20.21
C PHE A 393 5.07 -4.44 20.50
N LEU A 394 4.75 -5.33 21.44
CA LEU A 394 3.38 -5.58 21.88
C LEU A 394 2.75 -4.36 22.57
N GLY A 395 3.55 -3.58 23.31
CA GLY A 395 3.12 -2.39 24.02
C GLY A 395 3.05 -1.11 23.18
N SER A 396 3.48 -1.11 21.92
CA SER A 396 3.50 0.08 21.07
C SER A 396 2.10 0.42 20.52
N GLU A 397 1.37 1.32 21.18
CA GLU A 397 0.01 1.69 20.77
C GLU A 397 -0.09 2.18 19.31
N LYS A 398 0.87 3.01 18.87
CA LYS A 398 0.89 3.53 17.49
C LYS A 398 1.09 2.40 16.48
N LEU A 399 2.04 1.48 16.73
CA LEU A 399 2.25 0.32 15.87
C LEU A 399 1.01 -0.57 15.82
N GLN A 400 0.42 -0.89 16.98
CA GLN A 400 -0.78 -1.72 17.05
C GLN A 400 -1.95 -1.10 16.28
N LYS A 401 -2.13 0.24 16.35
CA LYS A 401 -3.11 0.97 15.55
C LYS A 401 -2.84 0.85 14.05
N HIS A 402 -1.59 0.99 13.62
CA HIS A 402 -1.19 0.88 12.21
C HIS A 402 -1.42 -0.53 11.68
N ILE A 403 -1.01 -1.56 12.42
CA ILE A 403 -1.18 -2.96 12.01
C ILE A 403 -2.66 -3.38 12.00
N SER A 404 -3.45 -2.93 12.98
CA SER A 404 -4.91 -3.14 12.97
C SER A 404 -5.57 -2.54 11.72
N PHE A 405 -5.08 -1.39 11.23
CA PHE A 405 -5.54 -0.81 9.97
C PHE A 405 -5.18 -1.66 8.75
N LEU A 406 -3.97 -2.24 8.69
CA LEU A 406 -3.58 -3.17 7.62
C LEU A 406 -4.48 -4.42 7.58
N TYR A 407 -4.88 -4.94 8.74
CA TYR A 407 -5.85 -6.04 8.77
C TYR A 407 -7.26 -5.61 8.37
N SER A 408 -7.67 -4.39 8.71
CA SER A 408 -9.04 -3.90 8.46
C SER A 408 -9.28 -3.48 7.01
N ASN A 409 -8.24 -2.95 6.35
CA ASN A 409 -8.32 -2.44 4.97
C ASN A 409 -7.38 -3.18 4.02
N GLY A 410 -6.82 -4.31 4.44
CA GLY A 410 -5.95 -5.10 3.59
C GLY A 410 -6.22 -6.59 3.60
N SER A 411 -5.64 -7.23 2.58
CA SER A 411 -5.84 -8.63 2.21
C SER A 411 -4.62 -9.17 1.46
N MET A 412 -4.55 -10.49 1.28
CA MET A 412 -3.49 -11.11 0.45
C MET A 412 -3.64 -10.75 -1.03
N TYR A 413 -4.89 -10.58 -1.49
CA TYR A 413 -5.22 -10.14 -2.83
C TYR A 413 -6.57 -9.41 -2.83
N LEU A 414 -6.86 -8.65 -3.89
CA LEU A 414 -8.18 -8.04 -4.11
C LEU A 414 -8.59 -8.16 -5.57
N LYS A 415 -9.88 -8.39 -5.81
CA LYS A 415 -10.50 -8.26 -7.14
C LYS A 415 -11.31 -6.98 -7.17
N ASN A 416 -10.96 -6.07 -8.07
CA ASN A 416 -11.68 -4.80 -8.20
C ASN A 416 -11.67 -4.30 -9.65
N ASN A 417 -12.85 -4.11 -10.22
CA ASN A 417 -13.08 -3.57 -11.57
C ASN A 417 -12.28 -4.29 -12.66
N SER A 418 -12.36 -5.63 -12.66
CA SER A 418 -11.58 -6.52 -13.53
C SER A 418 -10.06 -6.49 -13.31
N ASN A 419 -9.58 -5.89 -12.21
CA ASN A 419 -8.18 -5.97 -11.82
C ASN A 419 -7.99 -6.95 -10.67
N LEU A 420 -7.05 -7.88 -10.81
CA LEU A 420 -6.56 -8.76 -9.76
C LEU A 420 -5.30 -8.14 -9.15
N LEU A 421 -5.38 -7.74 -7.89
CA LEU A 421 -4.31 -7.06 -7.18
C LEU A 421 -3.64 -8.06 -6.22
N TYR A 422 -2.33 -8.22 -6.32
CA TYR A 422 -1.50 -8.89 -5.31
C TYR A 422 -0.06 -8.41 -5.44
N HIS A 423 0.70 -8.43 -4.34
CA HIS A 423 2.05 -7.85 -4.34
C HIS A 423 3.08 -8.73 -5.08
N GLY A 424 3.30 -9.96 -4.61
CA GLY A 424 4.39 -10.81 -5.09
C GLY A 424 4.04 -11.71 -6.28
N CYS A 425 3.65 -12.96 -6.00
CA CYS A 425 3.48 -14.03 -6.98
C CYS A 425 2.45 -15.08 -6.50
N ILE A 426 2.17 -16.05 -7.37
CA ILE A 426 1.43 -17.28 -7.02
C ILE A 426 2.40 -18.46 -7.15
N PRO A 427 2.57 -19.32 -6.14
CA PRO A 427 3.48 -20.46 -6.21
C PRO A 427 3.12 -21.46 -7.31
N LEU A 428 4.12 -21.87 -8.09
CA LEU A 428 3.98 -22.80 -9.21
C LEU A 428 5.01 -23.93 -9.13
N ASN A 429 4.66 -25.05 -9.75
CA ASN A 429 5.61 -26.09 -10.14
C ASN A 429 6.34 -25.69 -11.44
N GLU A 430 7.44 -26.36 -11.75
CA GLU A 430 8.23 -26.11 -12.98
C GLU A 430 7.48 -26.46 -14.29
N ASP A 431 6.36 -27.19 -14.20
CA ASP A 431 5.46 -27.44 -15.33
C ASP A 431 4.40 -26.33 -15.52
N GLY A 432 4.42 -25.31 -14.66
CA GLY A 432 3.47 -24.20 -14.67
C GLY A 432 2.11 -24.51 -14.07
N SER A 433 1.91 -25.65 -13.42
CA SER A 433 0.73 -25.91 -12.57
C SER A 433 0.82 -25.17 -11.24
N PHE A 434 -0.32 -24.87 -10.60
CA PHE A 434 -0.32 -24.32 -9.25
C PHE A 434 0.30 -25.32 -8.28
N LYS A 435 1.16 -24.84 -7.38
CA LYS A 435 1.85 -25.71 -6.44
C LYS A 435 0.91 -26.05 -5.28
N LYS A 436 0.78 -27.35 -4.99
CA LYS A 436 0.11 -27.85 -3.80
C LYS A 436 1.01 -27.75 -2.58
N ILE A 437 0.53 -27.06 -1.56
CA ILE A 437 1.28 -26.78 -0.34
C ILE A 437 0.45 -27.26 0.83
N ARG A 438 1.06 -28.10 1.66
CA ARG A 438 0.39 -28.64 2.84
C ARG A 438 0.51 -27.68 4.01
N ILE A 439 -0.62 -27.35 4.63
CA ILE A 439 -0.67 -26.53 5.85
C ILE A 439 -1.01 -27.45 7.03
N LEU A 440 -0.06 -27.64 7.94
CA LEU A 440 -0.13 -28.66 8.98
C LEU A 440 -1.30 -28.48 9.95
N ASP A 441 -1.60 -27.24 10.35
CA ASP A 441 -2.69 -26.94 11.30
C ASP A 441 -4.06 -27.47 10.83
N SER A 442 -4.33 -27.39 9.52
CA SER A 442 -5.51 -27.97 8.88
C SER A 442 -5.34 -29.44 8.48
N GLY A 443 -4.10 -29.90 8.27
CA GLY A 443 -3.79 -31.21 7.69
C GLY A 443 -4.04 -31.34 6.18
N GLU A 444 -4.57 -30.28 5.55
CA GLU A 444 -4.98 -30.21 4.14
C GLU A 444 -3.91 -29.59 3.22
N GLU A 445 -4.06 -29.83 1.92
CA GLU A 445 -3.27 -29.19 0.85
C GLU A 445 -4.08 -28.09 0.18
N TYR A 446 -3.42 -26.97 -0.11
CA TYR A 446 -4.00 -25.83 -0.81
C TYR A 446 -3.14 -25.46 -2.02
N GLU A 447 -3.76 -24.91 -3.05
CA GLU A 447 -3.09 -24.39 -4.26
C GLU A 447 -3.83 -23.17 -4.79
N GLY A 448 -3.17 -22.39 -5.65
CA GLY A 448 -3.80 -21.25 -6.34
C GLY A 448 -4.48 -20.28 -5.36
N LYS A 449 -5.74 -19.95 -5.63
CA LYS A 449 -6.54 -19.03 -4.81
C LYS A 449 -6.75 -19.57 -3.39
N SER A 450 -7.01 -20.86 -3.25
CA SER A 450 -7.31 -21.47 -1.94
C SER A 450 -6.14 -21.37 -0.95
N TYR A 451 -4.90 -21.38 -1.47
CA TYR A 451 -3.71 -21.19 -0.65
C TYR A 451 -3.59 -19.76 -0.13
N LEU A 452 -3.82 -18.76 -0.99
CA LEU A 452 -3.83 -17.35 -0.57
C LEU A 452 -4.95 -17.08 0.45
N ASP A 453 -6.14 -17.66 0.26
CA ASP A 453 -7.26 -17.56 1.21
C ASP A 453 -6.87 -18.14 2.58
N ARG A 454 -6.21 -19.30 2.62
CA ARG A 454 -5.76 -19.93 3.89
C ARG A 454 -4.66 -19.10 4.57
N LEU A 455 -3.71 -18.57 3.81
CA LEU A 455 -2.65 -17.70 4.35
C LEU A 455 -3.22 -16.41 4.93
N GLU A 456 -4.25 -15.83 4.30
CA GLU A 456 -4.92 -14.66 4.86
C GLU A 456 -5.58 -14.96 6.21
N LEU A 457 -6.26 -16.11 6.34
CA LEU A 457 -6.84 -16.54 7.61
C LEU A 457 -5.78 -16.71 8.68
N LEU A 458 -4.66 -17.38 8.36
CA LEU A 458 -3.55 -17.58 9.28
C LEU A 458 -2.94 -16.23 9.70
N ALA A 459 -2.76 -15.28 8.79
CA ALA A 459 -2.27 -13.95 9.15
C ALA A 459 -3.20 -13.26 10.17
N ARG A 460 -4.51 -13.34 9.98
CA ARG A 460 -5.50 -12.79 10.93
C ARG A 460 -5.47 -13.55 12.27
N GLU A 461 -5.33 -14.87 12.26
CA GLU A 461 -5.22 -15.70 13.46
C GLU A 461 -3.96 -15.36 14.28
N ALA A 462 -2.82 -15.10 13.64
CA ALA A 462 -1.57 -14.73 14.31
C ALA A 462 -1.77 -13.51 15.23
N TYR A 463 -2.56 -12.54 14.77
CA TYR A 463 -2.81 -11.30 15.50
C TYR A 463 -3.98 -11.40 16.48
N PHE A 464 -5.17 -11.84 16.02
CA PHE A 464 -6.42 -11.76 16.78
C PHE A 464 -6.75 -12.99 17.64
N ASN A 465 -6.09 -14.14 17.41
CA ASN A 465 -6.37 -15.33 18.22
C ASN A 465 -5.74 -15.17 19.61
N HIS A 466 -6.60 -15.12 20.64
CA HIS A 466 -6.21 -15.06 22.04
C HIS A 466 -6.66 -16.29 22.85
N SER A 467 -7.49 -17.15 22.26
CA SER A 467 -8.08 -18.31 22.92
C SER A 467 -7.26 -19.58 22.75
N ASP A 468 -6.54 -19.71 21.64
CA ASP A 468 -5.71 -20.87 21.33
C ASP A 468 -4.27 -20.43 21.04
N TRP A 469 -3.39 -20.67 22.01
CA TRP A 469 -1.99 -20.28 21.91
C TRP A 469 -1.21 -21.13 20.90
N GLU A 470 -1.55 -22.41 20.74
CA GLU A 470 -0.83 -23.29 19.83
C GLU A 470 -1.15 -22.91 18.38
N ALA A 471 -2.43 -22.71 18.06
CA ALA A 471 -2.87 -22.21 16.77
C ALA A 471 -2.29 -20.81 16.48
N LYS A 472 -2.34 -19.88 17.46
CA LYS A 472 -1.73 -18.55 17.32
C LYS A 472 -0.22 -18.66 17.05
N ARG A 473 0.49 -19.54 17.74
CA ARG A 473 1.95 -19.73 17.55
C ARG A 473 2.27 -20.28 16.16
N TYR A 474 1.49 -21.25 15.67
CA TYR A 474 1.65 -21.73 14.30
C TYR A 474 1.43 -20.60 13.29
N ALA A 475 0.34 -19.84 13.45
CA ALA A 475 0.03 -18.70 12.60
C ALA A 475 1.12 -17.61 12.63
N MET A 476 1.70 -17.31 13.81
CA MET A 476 2.85 -16.42 13.93
C MET A 476 4.08 -16.94 13.17
N ASP A 477 4.40 -18.23 13.30
CA ASP A 477 5.51 -18.85 12.55
C ASP A 477 5.28 -18.73 11.02
N VAL A 478 4.02 -18.82 10.56
CA VAL A 478 3.65 -18.60 9.16
C VAL A 478 3.88 -17.16 8.72
N MET A 479 3.73 -16.15 9.59
CA MET A 479 4.07 -14.75 9.26
C MET A 479 5.55 -14.60 8.90
N TRP A 480 6.44 -15.24 9.67
CA TRP A 480 7.86 -15.28 9.32
C TRP A 480 8.11 -16.08 8.03
N TYR A 481 7.40 -17.20 7.83
CA TYR A 481 7.49 -17.97 6.59
C TYR A 481 7.09 -17.14 5.36
N LEU A 482 6.04 -16.31 5.46
CA LEU A 482 5.62 -15.44 4.38
C LEU A 482 6.70 -14.43 3.97
N TRP A 483 7.60 -14.06 4.88
CA TRP A 483 8.72 -13.16 4.60
C TRP A 483 9.85 -13.82 3.77
N CYS A 484 10.16 -15.10 4.00
CA CYS A 484 11.39 -15.72 3.44
C CYS A 484 11.23 -17.13 2.87
N GLY A 485 10.05 -17.73 2.98
CA GLY A 485 9.76 -19.09 2.56
C GLY A 485 9.70 -19.24 1.03
N PRO A 486 10.23 -20.33 0.46
CA PRO A 486 10.30 -20.52 -0.99
C PRO A 486 8.93 -20.56 -1.68
N ASP A 487 7.93 -21.07 -0.96
CA ASP A 487 6.55 -21.16 -1.45
C ASP A 487 5.65 -20.06 -0.86
N SER A 488 6.26 -18.99 -0.32
CA SER A 488 5.51 -17.79 0.04
C SER A 488 5.11 -17.02 -1.23
N PRO A 489 3.84 -16.62 -1.37
CA PRO A 489 3.40 -15.74 -2.44
C PRO A 489 4.00 -14.32 -2.33
N LEU A 490 4.55 -13.93 -1.17
CA LEU A 490 5.12 -12.60 -0.95
C LEU A 490 6.64 -12.56 -1.13
N PHE A 491 7.33 -13.71 -1.09
CA PHE A 491 8.79 -13.75 -1.20
C PHE A 491 9.27 -14.01 -2.63
N GLY A 492 8.74 -15.06 -3.28
CA GLY A 492 8.96 -15.31 -4.71
C GLY A 492 10.38 -15.77 -5.11
N LYS A 493 11.19 -16.25 -4.17
CA LYS A 493 12.57 -16.71 -4.39
C LYS A 493 12.82 -18.04 -3.68
N GLU A 494 13.76 -18.83 -4.15
CA GLU A 494 14.09 -20.15 -3.59
C GLU A 494 14.75 -20.09 -2.20
N LYS A 495 15.51 -19.02 -1.92
CA LYS A 495 16.16 -18.80 -0.62
C LYS A 495 16.40 -17.32 -0.34
N MET A 496 16.44 -16.99 0.94
CA MET A 496 16.92 -15.70 1.45
C MET A 496 18.42 -15.80 1.75
N ALA A 497 19.26 -15.18 0.93
CA ALA A 497 20.73 -15.31 0.99
C ALA A 497 21.39 -14.27 1.93
N THR A 498 20.70 -13.90 3.01
CA THR A 498 21.15 -12.85 3.94
C THR A 498 22.44 -13.24 4.66
N PHE A 499 22.57 -14.50 5.12
CA PHE A 499 23.79 -14.98 5.75
C PHE A 499 24.97 -14.90 4.78
N GLU A 500 24.79 -15.40 3.57
CA GLU A 500 25.82 -15.42 2.53
C GLU A 500 26.30 -14.01 2.21
N ALA A 501 25.39 -13.04 2.08
CA ALA A 501 25.73 -11.63 1.84
C ALA A 501 26.63 -11.02 2.93
N TYR A 502 26.37 -11.34 4.21
CA TYR A 502 27.18 -10.83 5.32
C TYR A 502 28.50 -11.57 5.48
N PHE A 503 28.52 -12.89 5.35
CA PHE A 503 29.63 -13.72 5.80
C PHE A 503 30.49 -14.30 4.69
N ILE A 504 30.04 -14.30 3.43
CA ILE A 504 30.75 -14.93 2.31
C ILE A 504 31.11 -13.86 1.27
N GLU A 505 32.37 -13.88 0.80
CA GLU A 505 32.86 -12.95 -0.23
C GLU A 505 32.37 -13.34 -1.63
N ASP A 506 32.27 -14.64 -1.91
CA ASP A 506 31.82 -15.16 -3.20
C ASP A 506 30.36 -14.79 -3.49
N GLN A 507 30.17 -13.80 -4.37
CA GLN A 507 28.87 -13.29 -4.77
C GLN A 507 27.97 -14.31 -5.48
N THR A 508 28.52 -15.43 -5.97
CA THR A 508 27.69 -16.50 -6.54
C THR A 508 26.77 -17.12 -5.48
N THR A 509 27.17 -17.08 -4.21
CA THR A 509 26.37 -17.55 -3.07
C THR A 509 25.23 -16.60 -2.70
N HIS A 510 25.30 -15.34 -3.16
CA HIS A 510 24.30 -14.30 -2.88
C HIS A 510 23.10 -14.36 -3.85
N ILE A 511 23.15 -15.24 -4.84
CA ILE A 511 22.11 -15.34 -5.88
C ILE A 511 20.85 -15.95 -5.28
N GLU A 512 19.80 -15.14 -5.21
CA GLU A 512 18.45 -15.58 -4.87
C GLU A 512 17.68 -15.87 -6.17
N LYS A 513 17.66 -17.13 -6.58
CA LYS A 513 16.92 -17.56 -7.77
C LYS A 513 15.43 -17.33 -7.55
N LYS A 514 14.79 -16.68 -8.52
CA LYS A 514 13.35 -16.43 -8.50
C LYS A 514 12.59 -17.72 -8.76
N ASN A 515 11.41 -17.85 -8.19
CA ASN A 515 10.55 -19.01 -8.45
C ASN A 515 10.00 -18.99 -9.88
N TYR A 516 9.41 -20.12 -10.29
CA TYR A 516 8.97 -20.37 -11.65
C TYR A 516 7.91 -19.37 -12.17
N TYR A 517 7.12 -18.76 -11.28
CA TYR A 517 6.19 -17.69 -11.64
C TYR A 517 6.89 -16.58 -12.45
N TYR A 518 8.10 -16.18 -12.05
CA TYR A 518 8.83 -15.11 -12.74
C TYR A 518 9.38 -15.51 -14.11
N ASP A 519 9.48 -16.80 -14.39
CA ASP A 519 9.90 -17.33 -15.69
C ASP A 519 8.72 -17.29 -16.68
N VAL A 520 7.50 -17.58 -16.21
CA VAL A 520 6.29 -17.68 -17.06
C VAL A 520 5.38 -16.45 -17.02
N LYS A 521 5.62 -15.46 -16.16
CA LYS A 521 4.76 -14.25 -16.04
C LYS A 521 4.59 -13.42 -17.32
N ASN A 522 5.41 -13.65 -18.35
CA ASN A 522 5.28 -13.00 -19.65
C ASN A 522 4.34 -13.75 -20.62
N ASP A 523 3.87 -14.95 -20.25
CA ASP A 523 2.98 -15.78 -21.05
C ASP A 523 1.50 -15.38 -20.82
N GLU A 524 0.79 -15.20 -21.93
CA GLU A 524 -0.62 -14.79 -21.96
C GLU A 524 -1.54 -15.89 -21.42
N GLU A 525 -1.29 -17.15 -21.81
CA GLU A 525 -2.11 -18.30 -21.38
C GLU A 525 -1.96 -18.56 -19.88
N PHE A 526 -0.76 -18.35 -19.34
CA PHE A 526 -0.53 -18.39 -17.90
C PHE A 526 -1.37 -17.34 -17.15
N CYS A 527 -1.38 -16.08 -17.60
CA CYS A 527 -2.23 -15.05 -16.99
C CYS A 527 -3.73 -15.40 -17.12
N ASN A 528 -4.17 -16.00 -18.23
CA ASN A 528 -5.55 -16.47 -18.39
C ASN A 528 -5.93 -17.51 -17.34
N ARG A 529 -5.06 -18.48 -17.07
CA ARG A 529 -5.29 -19.49 -16.02
C ARG A 529 -5.39 -18.88 -14.63
N ILE A 530 -4.62 -17.83 -14.33
CA ILE A 530 -4.79 -17.08 -13.08
C ILE A 530 -6.18 -16.43 -13.03
N PHE A 531 -6.63 -15.78 -14.11
CA PHE A 531 -7.95 -15.16 -14.11
C PHE A 531 -9.06 -16.20 -13.86
N GLU A 532 -8.99 -17.36 -14.51
CA GLU A 532 -9.94 -18.45 -14.32
C GLU A 532 -9.95 -18.97 -12.87
N GLU A 533 -8.77 -19.20 -12.28
CA GLU A 533 -8.61 -19.62 -10.88
C GLU A 533 -9.26 -18.63 -9.89
N PHE A 534 -9.22 -17.33 -10.21
CA PHE A 534 -9.82 -16.28 -9.39
C PHE A 534 -11.27 -15.93 -9.78
N GLY A 535 -11.84 -16.62 -10.78
CA GLY A 535 -13.20 -16.41 -11.27
C GLY A 535 -13.38 -15.07 -11.99
N MET A 536 -12.40 -14.65 -12.77
CA MET A 536 -12.37 -13.40 -13.53
C MET A 536 -12.37 -13.68 -15.05
N ASP A 537 -12.86 -12.74 -15.85
CA ASP A 537 -12.90 -12.89 -17.31
C ASP A 537 -11.52 -12.63 -17.92
N PRO A 538 -10.86 -13.62 -18.55
CA PRO A 538 -9.54 -13.43 -19.12
C PRO A 538 -9.49 -12.36 -20.21
N LYS A 539 -10.60 -12.03 -20.87
CA LYS A 539 -10.63 -11.06 -21.99
C LYS A 539 -10.51 -9.61 -21.55
N THR A 540 -10.98 -9.29 -20.35
CA THR A 540 -11.07 -7.91 -19.86
C THR A 540 -10.26 -7.69 -18.58
N SER A 541 -9.69 -8.75 -18.02
CA SER A 541 -9.03 -8.68 -16.72
C SER A 541 -7.54 -8.39 -16.83
N HIS A 542 -7.02 -7.73 -15.81
CA HIS A 542 -5.62 -7.37 -15.66
C HIS A 542 -5.11 -7.83 -14.30
N ILE A 543 -3.89 -8.33 -14.25
CA ILE A 543 -3.14 -8.52 -13.01
C ILE A 543 -2.34 -7.25 -12.78
N ILE A 544 -2.43 -6.69 -11.58
CA ILE A 544 -1.59 -5.58 -11.14
C ILE A 544 -0.74 -6.06 -9.97
N ASN A 545 0.57 -6.03 -10.14
CA ASN A 545 1.51 -6.57 -9.15
C ASN A 545 2.69 -5.62 -8.88
N GLY A 546 3.35 -5.82 -7.73
CA GLY A 546 4.54 -5.09 -7.28
C GLY A 546 5.78 -5.98 -7.14
N HIS A 547 6.55 -5.76 -6.06
CA HIS A 547 7.66 -6.58 -5.53
C HIS A 547 8.96 -6.60 -6.34
N VAL A 548 8.87 -6.80 -7.66
CA VAL A 548 10.04 -6.90 -8.53
C VAL A 548 10.20 -5.63 -9.35
N PRO A 549 11.28 -4.85 -9.11
CA PRO A 549 11.49 -3.59 -9.81
C PRO A 549 11.72 -3.82 -11.30
N VAL A 550 11.17 -2.94 -12.13
CA VAL A 550 11.25 -2.98 -13.59
C VAL A 550 12.58 -2.39 -14.04
N ARG A 551 13.42 -3.22 -14.66
CA ARG A 551 14.77 -2.80 -15.09
C ARG A 551 14.74 -2.16 -16.48
N LEU A 552 14.19 -0.95 -16.58
CA LEU A 552 14.10 -0.19 -17.84
C LEU A 552 15.45 -0.02 -18.55
N LYS A 553 16.53 0.26 -17.81
CA LYS A 553 17.90 0.34 -18.37
C LYS A 553 18.35 -0.93 -19.09
N LYS A 554 17.73 -2.08 -18.79
CA LYS A 554 17.97 -3.38 -19.42
C LYS A 554 16.90 -3.75 -20.47
N GLY A 555 16.03 -2.81 -20.84
CA GLY A 555 14.97 -3.01 -21.83
C GLY A 555 13.73 -3.76 -21.30
N GLU A 556 13.58 -3.91 -19.98
CA GLU A 556 12.40 -4.57 -19.42
C GLU A 556 11.16 -3.65 -19.50
N SER A 557 10.05 -4.21 -19.96
CA SER A 557 8.74 -3.54 -19.98
C SER A 557 7.95 -3.81 -18.69
N PRO A 558 7.27 -2.79 -18.13
CA PRO A 558 6.29 -2.96 -17.06
C PRO A 558 5.00 -3.64 -17.54
N ILE A 559 4.75 -3.62 -18.85
CA ILE A 559 3.62 -4.30 -19.51
C ILE A 559 4.10 -5.67 -19.97
N LYS A 560 3.44 -6.72 -19.50
CA LYS A 560 3.79 -8.13 -19.75
C LYS A 560 2.55 -8.89 -20.25
N ALA A 561 2.77 -10.10 -20.79
CA ALA A 561 1.70 -11.00 -21.20
C ALA A 561 0.64 -10.31 -22.10
N ASN A 562 1.11 -9.59 -23.12
CA ASN A 562 0.26 -8.87 -24.07
C ASN A 562 -0.73 -7.88 -23.41
N GLY A 563 -0.32 -7.25 -22.31
CA GLY A 563 -1.13 -6.29 -21.57
C GLY A 563 -1.84 -6.87 -20.35
N LYS A 564 -1.90 -8.19 -20.16
CA LYS A 564 -2.63 -8.83 -19.05
C LYS A 564 -1.95 -8.68 -17.69
N LEU A 565 -0.63 -8.45 -17.65
CA LEU A 565 0.10 -8.22 -16.41
C LEU A 565 0.78 -6.85 -16.45
N LEU A 566 0.44 -6.02 -15.46
CA LEU A 566 0.94 -4.67 -15.27
C LEU A 566 1.76 -4.63 -13.98
N VAL A 567 3.08 -4.53 -14.12
CA VAL A 567 3.99 -4.40 -12.98
C VAL A 567 4.12 -2.92 -12.64
N ILE A 568 3.68 -2.55 -11.45
CA ILE A 568 3.91 -1.22 -10.88
C ILE A 568 4.97 -1.36 -9.79
N ASP A 569 6.07 -0.63 -9.89
CA ASP A 569 7.04 -0.53 -8.80
C ASP A 569 7.01 0.89 -8.25
N GLY A 570 7.08 0.99 -6.93
CA GLY A 570 7.06 2.29 -6.27
C GLY A 570 8.15 3.21 -6.75
N GLY A 571 9.36 2.69 -6.99
CA GLY A 571 10.58 3.46 -7.34
C GLY A 571 10.88 4.68 -6.44
N MET A 572 10.05 4.90 -5.41
CA MET A 572 10.17 5.96 -4.41
C MET A 572 11.42 5.68 -3.57
N SER A 573 11.71 4.40 -3.32
CA SER A 573 12.95 4.01 -2.67
C SER A 573 14.15 4.34 -3.53
N ARG A 574 14.97 5.26 -3.03
CA ARG A 574 16.23 5.70 -3.65
C ARG A 574 17.18 4.54 -3.94
N ALA A 575 17.19 3.51 -3.09
CA ALA A 575 17.99 2.29 -3.29
C ALA A 575 17.70 1.58 -4.62
N TYR A 576 16.46 1.66 -5.13
CA TYR A 576 16.08 1.06 -6.41
C TYR A 576 16.33 1.96 -7.62
N GLN A 577 16.36 3.28 -7.44
CA GLN A 577 16.56 4.25 -8.54
C GLN A 577 17.86 3.99 -9.33
N ALA A 578 18.91 3.52 -8.67
CA ALA A 578 20.17 3.14 -9.32
C ALA A 578 19.95 2.05 -10.39
N HIS A 579 19.07 1.09 -10.12
CA HIS A 579 18.78 -0.08 -10.94
C HIS A 579 17.69 0.16 -11.98
N THR A 580 16.64 0.89 -11.62
CA THR A 580 15.46 1.16 -12.48
C THR A 580 15.74 2.28 -13.47
N GLY A 581 16.43 3.34 -13.05
CA GLY A 581 16.68 4.55 -13.85
C GLY A 581 15.52 5.56 -13.85
N ILE A 582 14.42 5.26 -13.17
CA ILE A 582 13.25 6.13 -12.96
C ILE A 582 12.75 5.96 -11.51
N ALA A 583 11.87 6.84 -11.03
CA ALA A 583 11.21 6.75 -9.74
C ALA A 583 9.92 5.91 -9.75
N GLY A 584 9.89 4.88 -10.59
CA GLY A 584 8.84 3.87 -10.61
C GLY A 584 7.60 4.24 -11.44
N TYR A 585 6.58 3.42 -11.30
CA TYR A 585 5.33 3.48 -12.06
C TYR A 585 4.10 3.60 -11.14
N THR A 586 3.17 4.44 -11.55
CA THR A 586 1.80 4.46 -11.03
C THR A 586 0.83 4.05 -12.12
N LEU A 587 -0.14 3.21 -11.78
CA LEU A 587 -1.28 2.97 -12.66
C LEU A 587 -2.45 3.87 -12.25
N ILE A 588 -3.17 4.38 -13.25
CA ILE A 588 -4.38 5.17 -13.08
C ILE A 588 -5.49 4.51 -13.87
N PHE A 589 -6.59 4.16 -13.22
CA PHE A 589 -7.78 3.65 -13.89
C PHE A 589 -8.93 4.64 -13.77
N ASN A 590 -9.22 5.36 -14.85
CA ASN A 590 -10.30 6.35 -14.88
C ASN A 590 -11.41 5.93 -15.86
N SER A 591 -12.45 6.75 -15.97
CA SER A 591 -13.60 6.48 -16.86
C SER A 591 -13.27 6.34 -18.35
N TYR A 592 -12.06 6.65 -18.79
CA TYR A 592 -11.61 6.51 -20.19
C TYR A 592 -10.69 5.31 -20.42
N GLY A 593 -10.27 4.60 -19.36
CA GLY A 593 -9.38 3.44 -19.44
C GLY A 593 -8.16 3.52 -18.51
N LEU A 594 -7.20 2.64 -18.77
CA LEU A 594 -5.99 2.41 -17.99
C LEU A 594 -4.80 3.21 -18.54
N LEU A 595 -4.13 3.93 -17.63
CA LEU A 595 -2.96 4.74 -17.94
C LEU A 595 -1.81 4.35 -17.02
N LEU A 596 -0.67 3.99 -17.59
CA LEU A 596 0.57 3.79 -16.85
C LEU A 596 1.39 5.08 -16.89
N VAL A 597 1.83 5.53 -15.73
CA VAL A 597 2.58 6.77 -15.56
C VAL A 597 3.94 6.44 -14.97
N SER A 598 5.01 6.76 -15.68
CA SER A 598 6.38 6.65 -15.16
C SER A 598 6.82 7.97 -14.54
N HIS A 599 7.52 7.91 -13.42
CA HIS A 599 7.97 9.07 -12.66
C HIS A 599 9.48 9.27 -12.76
N GLU A 600 9.94 10.52 -12.90
CA GLU A 600 11.34 10.88 -12.65
C GLU A 600 11.65 10.98 -11.13
N PRO A 601 12.94 10.82 -10.72
CA PRO A 601 13.37 11.01 -9.32
C PRO A 601 12.83 12.29 -8.68
N PHE A 602 12.15 12.12 -7.54
CA PHE A 602 11.74 13.23 -6.69
C PHE A 602 12.88 13.57 -5.73
N GLU A 603 13.38 14.80 -5.78
CA GLU A 603 14.54 15.21 -4.99
C GLU A 603 14.15 15.64 -3.58
N SER A 604 13.25 16.64 -3.48
CA SER A 604 12.67 17.08 -2.20
C SER A 604 11.44 17.94 -2.40
N THR A 605 10.62 18.02 -1.35
CA THR A 605 9.48 18.94 -1.28
C THR A 605 9.88 20.40 -1.49
N GLN A 606 10.98 20.84 -0.88
CA GLN A 606 11.43 22.22 -0.97
C GLN A 606 11.75 22.62 -2.41
N LYS A 607 12.52 21.79 -3.12
CA LYS A 607 12.93 22.06 -4.50
C LYS A 607 11.73 22.11 -5.46
N ALA A 608 10.78 21.17 -5.30
CA ALA A 608 9.55 21.14 -6.10
C ALA A 608 8.71 22.43 -5.97
N ILE A 609 8.71 23.04 -4.78
CA ILE A 609 7.97 24.27 -4.51
C ILE A 609 8.71 25.50 -5.08
N GLU A 610 10.02 25.59 -4.85
CA GLU A 610 10.86 26.73 -5.22
C GLU A 610 11.07 26.82 -6.74
N GLU A 611 11.36 25.69 -7.40
CA GLU A 611 11.62 25.64 -8.84
C GLU A 611 10.35 25.46 -9.68
N GLU A 612 9.20 25.27 -9.03
CA GLU A 612 7.95 24.85 -9.68
C GLU A 612 8.16 23.58 -10.55
N SER A 613 9.10 22.74 -10.11
CA SER A 613 9.42 21.47 -10.74
C SER A 613 8.42 20.42 -10.28
N ASP A 614 7.92 19.67 -11.26
CA ASP A 614 6.99 18.56 -11.09
C ASP A 614 7.70 17.32 -11.60
N ILE A 615 7.38 16.16 -11.03
CA ILE A 615 7.89 14.89 -11.53
C ILE A 615 7.51 14.80 -13.02
N LEU A 616 8.51 14.82 -13.90
CA LEU A 616 8.26 14.63 -15.33
C LEU A 616 7.68 13.23 -15.51
N SER A 617 6.39 13.23 -15.84
CA SER A 617 5.59 12.02 -15.92
C SER A 617 5.36 11.67 -17.37
N THR A 618 5.88 10.54 -17.84
CA THR A 618 5.55 10.02 -19.17
C THR A 618 4.36 9.09 -19.05
N ARG A 619 3.35 9.31 -19.89
CA ARG A 619 2.10 8.52 -19.89
C ARG A 619 2.07 7.55 -21.04
N ILE A 620 1.83 6.30 -20.74
CA ILE A 620 1.52 5.24 -21.70
C ILE A 620 0.04 4.91 -21.54
N VAL A 621 -0.73 5.12 -22.62
CA VAL A 621 -2.13 4.70 -22.67
C VAL A 621 -2.13 3.20 -22.95
N LEU A 622 -2.55 2.41 -21.97
CA LEU A 622 -2.60 0.95 -22.09
C LEU A 622 -3.90 0.52 -22.75
N GLU A 623 -5.00 1.07 -22.25
CA GLU A 623 -6.34 0.77 -22.72
C GLU A 623 -7.13 2.07 -22.82
N LYS A 624 -7.83 2.22 -23.95
CA LYS A 624 -8.72 3.34 -24.16
C LYS A 624 -10.10 2.81 -24.51
N GLU A 625 -11.03 3.07 -23.61
CA GLU A 625 -12.41 2.70 -23.81
C GLU A 625 -13.04 3.55 -24.92
N ALA A 626 -13.69 2.87 -25.88
CA ALA A 626 -14.40 3.54 -26.96
C ALA A 626 -15.59 4.36 -26.42
N VAL A 627 -16.19 3.89 -25.33
CA VAL A 627 -17.27 4.55 -24.60
C VAL A 627 -16.84 4.77 -23.17
N ARG A 628 -17.02 6.00 -22.66
CA ARG A 628 -16.66 6.36 -21.30
C ARG A 628 -17.40 5.46 -20.28
N MET A 629 -16.64 4.75 -19.44
CA MET A 629 -17.17 3.89 -18.39
C MET A 629 -17.97 4.68 -17.35
N ARG A 630 -19.03 4.06 -16.87
CA ARG A 630 -19.91 4.57 -15.83
C ARG A 630 -19.75 3.79 -14.54
N VAL A 631 -20.31 4.31 -13.45
CA VAL A 631 -20.42 3.57 -12.19
C VAL A 631 -21.17 2.26 -12.40
N GLY A 632 -22.17 2.21 -13.30
CA GLY A 632 -22.84 0.95 -13.62
C GLY A 632 -21.93 -0.13 -14.20
N ASP A 633 -20.78 0.21 -14.76
CA ASP A 633 -19.87 -0.76 -15.37
C ASP A 633 -18.84 -1.32 -14.37
N THR A 634 -18.89 -0.86 -13.11
CA THR A 634 -17.97 -1.27 -12.04
C THR A 634 -18.56 -2.34 -11.13
N ASP A 635 -17.74 -2.92 -10.25
CA ASP A 635 -18.20 -3.86 -9.23
C ASP A 635 -19.19 -3.18 -8.26
N ILE A 636 -18.92 -1.93 -7.86
CA ILE A 636 -19.89 -1.10 -7.10
C ILE A 636 -21.21 -0.96 -7.89
N GLY A 637 -21.15 -0.76 -9.20
CA GLY A 637 -22.33 -0.74 -10.05
C GLY A 637 -23.15 -2.02 -9.99
N ARG A 638 -22.49 -3.19 -9.89
CA ARG A 638 -23.15 -4.48 -9.71
C ARG A 638 -23.88 -4.54 -8.36
N GLU A 639 -23.22 -4.10 -7.28
CA GLU A 639 -23.83 -4.03 -5.94
C GLU A 639 -25.03 -3.08 -5.90
N LEU A 640 -24.92 -1.90 -6.50
CA LEU A 640 -26.00 -0.91 -6.56
C LEU A 640 -27.21 -1.45 -7.34
N ARG A 641 -27.00 -2.24 -8.40
CA ARG A 641 -28.10 -2.91 -9.12
C ARG A 641 -28.80 -3.97 -8.25
N THR A 642 -28.05 -4.72 -7.46
CA THR A 642 -28.64 -5.66 -6.49
C THR A 642 -29.49 -4.92 -5.46
N GLN A 643 -28.97 -3.84 -4.89
CA GLN A 643 -29.73 -3.01 -3.94
C GLN A 643 -31.00 -2.41 -4.55
N ILE A 644 -30.96 -1.97 -5.81
CA ILE A 644 -32.15 -1.50 -6.54
C ILE A 644 -33.18 -2.62 -6.63
N LYS A 645 -32.77 -3.83 -7.03
CA LYS A 645 -33.66 -4.99 -7.12
C LYS A 645 -34.30 -5.31 -5.76
N ASP A 646 -33.52 -5.31 -4.69
CA ASP A 646 -34.00 -5.56 -3.33
C ASP A 646 -35.03 -4.51 -2.88
N LEU A 647 -34.82 -3.23 -3.25
CA LEU A 647 -35.76 -2.15 -2.98
C LEU A 647 -37.04 -2.27 -3.83
N GLU A 648 -36.94 -2.74 -5.07
CA GLU A 648 -38.11 -3.02 -5.91
C GLU A 648 -38.96 -4.18 -5.35
N GLU A 649 -38.32 -5.21 -4.79
CA GLU A 649 -39.00 -6.30 -4.08
C GLU A 649 -39.66 -5.82 -2.78
N LEU A 650 -39.00 -4.91 -2.03
CA LEU A 650 -39.60 -4.24 -0.87
C LEU A 650 -40.83 -3.42 -1.29
N LEU A 651 -40.72 -2.66 -2.38
CA LEU A 651 -41.80 -1.85 -2.92
C LEU A 651 -43.00 -2.71 -3.34
N ALA A 652 -42.75 -3.86 -3.98
CA ALA A 652 -43.79 -4.83 -4.31
C ALA A 652 -44.44 -5.41 -3.04
N SER A 653 -43.67 -5.64 -1.98
CA SER A 653 -44.15 -6.16 -0.70
C SER A 653 -45.03 -5.17 0.05
N TYR A 654 -44.71 -3.87 0.02
CA TYR A 654 -45.59 -2.81 0.52
C TYR A 654 -46.91 -2.77 -0.26
N ARG A 655 -46.84 -2.75 -1.60
CA ARG A 655 -48.02 -2.70 -2.48
C ARG A 655 -48.96 -3.90 -2.32
N LYS A 656 -48.41 -5.08 -2.02
CA LYS A 656 -49.17 -6.31 -1.75
C LYS A 656 -49.66 -6.42 -0.29
N GLY A 657 -49.28 -5.51 0.60
CA GLY A 657 -49.62 -5.56 2.03
C GLY A 657 -48.89 -6.63 2.84
N LEU A 658 -47.82 -7.23 2.29
CA LEU A 658 -47.00 -8.23 2.97
C LEU A 658 -46.11 -7.59 4.06
N ILE A 659 -45.72 -6.34 3.84
CA ILE A 659 -45.05 -5.47 4.80
C ILE A 659 -45.90 -4.20 4.92
N LYS A 660 -46.12 -3.74 6.16
CA LYS A 660 -46.84 -2.49 6.42
C LYS A 660 -45.85 -1.35 6.50
N GLU A 661 -46.19 -0.22 5.88
CA GLU A 661 -45.43 1.02 6.04
C GLU A 661 -45.42 1.45 7.51
N LYS A 662 -44.33 2.10 7.92
CA LYS A 662 -44.17 2.70 9.25
C LYS A 662 -43.97 4.20 9.05
N VAL A 663 -45.00 4.97 9.38
CA VAL A 663 -45.01 6.43 9.27
C VAL A 663 -44.55 7.05 10.59
#